data_AF-A0A0U3MEI4-F1
#
_entry.id   AF-A0A0U3MEI4-F1
#
_cell.length_a   1.000
_cell.length_b   1.000
_cell.length_c   1.000
_cell.angle_alpha   90.00
_cell.angle_beta   90.00
_cell.angle_gamma   90.00
#
_symmetry.space_group_name_H-M   'P 1'
#
loop_
_entity.id
_entity.type
_entity.pdbx_description
1 polymer ?
#
loop_
_entity_poly.entity_id
_entity_poly.type
_entity_poly.pdbx_seq_one_letter_code
_entity_poly.pdbx_strand_id
1 'polypeptide(L)'
;MAQDQGVTERQDGQAPVQARTRPSEVTAGGSDGLRWVAGLTGGPAADPGWAAPRPGDAQGPGDDSADAEAPRSSSAARPFRIFHLSDVHFGNHFDESVWNYVGELARRERPDLVVCTGDLVDHGGLFMLAAARQEFEAFIGHLTALNVSEGSSRQVQLRCVPGNHDCGPWGNLKFRPFSTNFGAVFGPGAFELPAGMPSYMAYRRSSWPVRCLTRLRMTPALYARKWWTSAKRFLARQESGYRIELLRSDDPQEVVLVYLDSNDSMRLATGNVNAREVTKLKALMLNLREAQGARPFVPRIALLHHHPLPIPEASIAEGLTSFEPFLVLRNAGLVLKELNKCDVDLILHGHKHYAAFGRLGYSIDHHTEGEIAVLAAGSGGVTHSESGRNSVNLIDILETGRMSFRSIHFGAGGGAPVHEIARGKKEIHGIEMHKARVHRRAAERQGQWIDTVRHAVGVDATGVAVVQQDVSQHWFERPLPTQVVPVVCSVSLGRISHNTIELSEISKSAGYQWVNRPQGPVQRVRAGIHVGRRLTGPALDYGYRYKCFNTYAITRWETIAACERESLQRARVPAGQARRPRVRLAELEVTSYVVRAPLRQLVFRVQLPGGQYPLKPFVQVMRWSTYPATPLDEHLQFHEHGTEGEWVNDAELTAHESGHLSQIGEDVWELRVSYPMVGHRYDVRWRVEPFRPAVPLQDTTRIRGRTLAMRSTLLSRETMAAYEGPLRAWESEFRDVLNSIGSAGRELDDVEIAMFTYDESRHDLVQTLVLAPGKDEVVPQHPLVVPLGEGVIGAAFKRSLPVMYVDPQLSGSPHEAAYLYSEDSPGHFGAALPATRWKYVLAFPLSSYSAGVTPDWGPHTTVGVLTLSSERLDSGLVELVGPMSWLADGALAEGFLTDDAVQEAGQPLESGSDLENGEFADGSDAPTPRRRDLGKVLWVCAHLLVDYLPESPETSTSTAARDWPNAP
;
A
#
# COMPACT_ATOMS: atom_id res chain seq x y z
N MET A 1 56.50 -39.47 -10.34
CA MET A 1 57.76 -38.91 -9.80
C MET A 1 57.42 -38.15 -8.53
N ALA A 2 57.99 -38.59 -7.40
CA ALA A 2 58.18 -37.98 -6.05
C ALA A 2 57.01 -37.19 -5.41
N GLN A 3 56.42 -37.64 -4.29
CA GLN A 3 56.83 -37.41 -2.87
C GLN A 3 56.74 -35.92 -2.47
N ASP A 4 56.05 -35.48 -1.40
CA ASP A 4 56.20 -35.92 -0.01
C ASP A 4 55.02 -35.52 0.93
N GLN A 5 54.86 -36.34 1.98
CA GLN A 5 54.31 -36.25 3.37
C GLN A 5 53.79 -34.90 3.94
N GLY A 6 52.85 -34.81 4.89
CA GLY A 6 52.14 -35.76 5.77
C GLY A 6 51.47 -35.04 6.99
N VAL A 7 50.79 -35.84 7.86
CA VAL A 7 50.44 -35.59 9.30
C VAL A 7 49.17 -34.72 9.54
N THR A 8 48.13 -35.04 10.36
CA THR A 8 47.85 -36.02 11.43
C THR A 8 46.34 -36.23 11.62
N GLU A 9 45.96 -37.44 12.02
CA GLU A 9 44.64 -37.89 12.45
C GLU A 9 44.59 -37.96 14.00
N ARG A 10 43.50 -37.52 14.64
CA ARG A 10 43.12 -37.92 16.01
C ARG A 10 41.60 -38.10 16.11
N GLN A 11 41.22 -39.28 16.58
CA GLN A 11 39.87 -39.73 16.94
C GLN A 11 39.40 -39.08 18.25
N ASP A 12 38.08 -38.85 18.39
CA ASP A 12 37.24 -39.59 19.35
C ASP A 12 35.83 -38.98 19.51
N GLY A 13 34.82 -39.85 19.65
CA GLY A 13 33.62 -39.57 20.46
C GLY A 13 32.30 -39.30 19.74
N GLN A 14 31.65 -40.34 19.20
CA GLN A 14 30.20 -40.34 18.96
C GLN A 14 29.47 -41.07 20.10
N ALA A 15 28.53 -40.39 20.75
CA ALA A 15 27.52 -40.96 21.65
C ALA A 15 26.12 -40.80 21.03
N PRO A 16 25.19 -41.75 21.21
CA PRO A 16 23.92 -41.81 20.49
C PRO A 16 22.80 -41.06 21.22
N VAL A 17 21.97 -40.33 20.47
CA VAL A 17 20.73 -39.70 20.98
C VAL A 17 19.56 -40.67 20.83
N GLN A 18 18.84 -40.82 21.95
CA GLN A 18 17.76 -41.77 22.21
C GLN A 18 16.49 -41.50 21.41
N ALA A 19 15.88 -42.59 20.92
CA ALA A 19 14.52 -42.64 20.41
C ALA A 19 13.50 -42.56 21.55
N ARG A 20 12.49 -41.69 21.41
CA ARG A 20 11.30 -41.69 22.28
C ARG A 20 10.16 -42.48 21.63
N THR A 21 9.68 -43.42 22.41
CA THR A 21 8.60 -44.38 22.19
C THR A 21 7.21 -43.73 22.26
N ARG A 22 6.30 -44.24 21.40
CA ARG A 22 4.84 -44.13 21.51
C ARG A 22 4.32 -44.83 22.78
N PRO A 23 3.14 -44.47 23.28
CA PRO A 23 2.25 -45.40 23.95
C PRO A 23 1.04 -45.78 23.08
N SER A 24 0.53 -46.94 23.46
CA SER A 24 -0.34 -47.91 22.81
C SER A 24 -1.84 -47.62 22.83
N GLU A 25 -2.50 -48.32 21.92
CA GLU A 25 -3.93 -48.61 21.82
C GLU A 25 -4.55 -49.19 23.11
N VAL A 26 -5.84 -48.91 23.31
CA VAL A 26 -6.77 -49.75 24.08
C VAL A 26 -8.02 -50.01 23.22
N THR A 27 -8.49 -51.24 23.35
CA THR A 27 -9.36 -52.09 22.54
C THR A 27 -10.88 -51.81 22.57
N ALA A 28 -11.50 -52.02 21.41
CA ALA A 28 -12.68 -52.85 21.07
C ALA A 28 -13.99 -52.87 21.91
N GLY A 29 -15.11 -52.88 21.17
CA GLY A 29 -16.41 -53.48 21.55
C GLY A 29 -17.61 -52.71 20.98
N GLY A 30 -18.09 -53.00 19.77
CA GLY A 30 -19.31 -53.80 19.51
C GLY A 30 -20.50 -52.86 19.22
N SER A 31 -21.55 -53.16 18.45
CA SER A 31 -21.96 -54.24 17.56
C SER A 31 -23.14 -53.68 16.73
N ASP A 32 -23.50 -54.40 15.66
CA ASP A 32 -24.77 -54.32 14.91
C ASP A 32 -24.97 -53.09 14.00
N GLY A 33 -25.29 -53.18 12.72
CA GLY A 33 -25.79 -54.28 11.90
C GLY A 33 -26.74 -53.65 10.87
N LEU A 34 -26.55 -53.95 9.58
CA LEU A 34 -27.59 -54.24 8.56
C LEU A 34 -27.18 -53.89 7.13
N ARG A 35 -27.63 -54.82 6.27
CA ARG A 35 -27.44 -54.96 4.83
C ARG A 35 -28.26 -53.96 4.01
N TRP A 36 -27.72 -53.63 2.84
CA TRP A 36 -28.32 -53.51 1.50
C TRP A 36 -29.85 -53.46 1.36
N VAL A 37 -30.34 -52.55 0.50
CA VAL A 37 -31.03 -52.86 -0.77
C VAL A 37 -31.38 -51.56 -1.54
N ALA A 38 -31.34 -51.69 -2.87
CA ALA A 38 -31.66 -50.69 -3.88
C ALA A 38 -33.17 -50.35 -4.00
N GLY A 39 -33.47 -49.21 -4.64
CA GLY A 39 -34.67 -49.10 -5.49
C GLY A 39 -35.62 -47.92 -5.23
N LEU A 40 -35.53 -46.93 -6.13
CA LEU A 40 -36.61 -46.23 -6.85
C LEU A 40 -37.75 -45.47 -6.11
N THR A 41 -38.01 -44.29 -6.69
CA THR A 41 -39.28 -43.51 -6.77
C THR A 41 -39.69 -42.61 -5.60
N GLY A 42 -39.89 -41.33 -5.91
CA GLY A 42 -40.55 -40.36 -5.04
C GLY A 42 -40.23 -38.91 -5.44
N GLY A 43 -41.18 -38.25 -6.11
CA GLY A 43 -41.12 -36.83 -6.50
C GLY A 43 -41.25 -35.83 -5.33
N PRO A 44 -41.38 -34.52 -5.62
CA PRO A 44 -40.66 -33.46 -4.92
C PRO A 44 -41.48 -32.70 -3.87
N ALA A 45 -40.78 -32.08 -2.91
CA ALA A 45 -41.28 -30.99 -2.05
C ALA A 45 -40.15 -29.95 -1.96
N ALA A 46 -40.30 -28.79 -2.63
CA ALA A 46 -40.91 -27.57 -2.10
C ALA A 46 -39.86 -26.69 -1.39
N ASP A 47 -39.16 -25.88 -2.17
CA ASP A 47 -38.36 -24.73 -1.72
C ASP A 47 -39.24 -23.46 -1.74
N PRO A 48 -39.23 -22.61 -0.69
CA PRO A 48 -39.99 -21.38 -0.68
C PRO A 48 -39.26 -20.28 -1.47
N GLY A 49 -39.95 -19.78 -2.50
CA GLY A 49 -39.44 -18.79 -3.44
C GLY A 49 -39.27 -17.39 -2.87
N TRP A 50 -38.22 -16.72 -3.33
CA TRP A 50 -38.11 -15.26 -3.29
C TRP A 50 -38.68 -14.71 -4.60
N ALA A 51 -39.81 -14.01 -4.50
CA ALA A 51 -40.47 -13.37 -5.62
C ALA A 51 -39.78 -12.03 -5.98
N ALA A 52 -39.46 -11.86 -7.27
CA ALA A 52 -39.09 -10.58 -7.86
C ALA A 52 -40.33 -9.68 -8.04
N PRO A 53 -40.24 -8.36 -7.79
CA PRO A 53 -41.36 -7.46 -8.03
C PRO A 53 -41.46 -7.02 -9.49
N ARG A 54 -42.71 -6.92 -9.99
CA ARG A 54 -43.08 -6.35 -11.29
C ARG A 54 -43.31 -4.83 -11.19
N PRO A 55 -43.17 -4.06 -12.29
CA PRO A 55 -43.32 -2.61 -12.29
C PRO A 55 -44.77 -2.17 -12.58
N GLY A 56 -45.19 -1.03 -12.01
CA GLY A 56 -46.40 -0.30 -12.44
C GLY A 56 -47.04 0.60 -11.38
N ASP A 57 -46.83 1.90 -11.55
CA ASP A 57 -47.72 3.05 -11.26
C ASP A 57 -48.20 3.37 -9.83
N ALA A 58 -47.58 4.40 -9.25
CA ALA A 58 -48.30 5.46 -8.51
C ALA A 58 -47.48 6.77 -8.51
N GLN A 59 -48.03 7.82 -9.11
CA GLN A 59 -47.53 9.19 -9.05
C GLN A 59 -47.88 9.82 -7.69
N GLY A 60 -46.90 10.50 -7.07
CA GLY A 60 -47.07 11.37 -5.90
C GLY A 60 -45.82 12.25 -5.72
N PRO A 61 -45.93 13.53 -5.29
CA PRO A 61 -44.96 14.56 -5.64
C PRO A 61 -43.85 14.77 -4.60
N GLY A 62 -42.63 14.96 -5.11
CA GLY A 62 -41.63 15.91 -4.61
C GLY A 62 -41.06 15.68 -3.22
N ASP A 63 -39.94 14.97 -3.15
CA ASP A 63 -38.98 15.11 -2.06
C ASP A 63 -37.57 15.18 -2.66
N ASP A 64 -37.01 16.39 -2.70
CA ASP A 64 -35.66 16.71 -3.17
C ASP A 64 -34.62 16.29 -2.12
N SER A 65 -34.51 14.99 -1.86
CA SER A 65 -33.40 14.44 -1.08
C SER A 65 -32.27 14.02 -2.02
N ALA A 66 -31.18 14.77 -1.96
CA ALA A 66 -29.92 14.53 -2.65
C ALA A 66 -29.49 13.05 -2.63
N ASP A 67 -29.63 12.40 -3.79
CA ASP A 67 -28.85 11.23 -4.13
C ASP A 67 -27.37 11.63 -4.09
N ALA A 68 -26.71 11.25 -3.00
CA ALA A 68 -25.26 11.21 -2.94
C ALA A 68 -24.80 10.27 -4.05
N GLU A 69 -24.35 10.86 -5.17
CA GLU A 69 -23.69 10.17 -6.28
C GLU A 69 -22.63 9.25 -5.68
N ALA A 70 -22.94 7.94 -5.62
CA ALA A 70 -21.93 6.93 -5.39
C ALA A 70 -20.79 7.21 -6.37
N PRO A 71 -19.52 7.27 -5.91
CA PRO A 71 -18.42 7.67 -6.77
C PRO A 71 -18.43 6.77 -7.99
N ARG A 72 -18.65 7.38 -9.16
CA ARG A 72 -18.63 6.71 -10.46
C ARG A 72 -17.41 5.80 -10.47
N SER A 73 -17.63 4.48 -10.46
CA SER A 73 -16.53 3.53 -10.51
C SER A 73 -15.71 3.89 -11.75
N SER A 74 -14.47 4.35 -11.55
CA SER A 74 -13.52 4.44 -12.65
C SER A 74 -13.58 3.09 -13.36
N SER A 75 -13.88 3.09 -14.66
CA SER A 75 -13.98 1.84 -15.41
C SER A 75 -12.65 1.12 -15.22
N ALA A 76 -12.65 0.03 -14.44
CA ALA A 76 -11.42 -0.68 -14.09
C ALA A 76 -10.67 -0.99 -15.40
N ALA A 77 -9.42 -0.55 -15.52
CA ALA A 77 -8.71 -0.68 -16.77
C ALA A 77 -8.61 -2.17 -17.14
N ARG A 78 -8.82 -2.49 -18.43
CA ARG A 78 -8.74 -3.88 -18.87
C ARG A 78 -7.35 -4.45 -18.58
N PRO A 79 -7.25 -5.71 -18.10
CA PRO A 79 -5.95 -6.33 -17.84
C PRO A 79 -5.13 -6.42 -19.12
N PHE A 80 -3.80 -6.45 -18.99
CA PHE A 80 -2.91 -6.70 -20.11
C PHE A 80 -3.01 -8.17 -20.50
N ARG A 81 -3.40 -8.45 -21.75
CA ARG A 81 -3.75 -9.79 -22.18
C ARG A 81 -2.76 -10.39 -23.17
N ILE A 82 -2.26 -11.58 -22.86
CA ILE A 82 -1.41 -12.39 -23.74
C ILE A 82 -2.24 -13.51 -24.36
N PHE A 83 -2.18 -13.62 -25.69
CA PHE A 83 -2.71 -14.73 -26.48
C PHE A 83 -1.57 -15.69 -26.79
N HIS A 84 -1.49 -16.80 -26.06
CA HIS A 84 -0.45 -17.81 -26.23
C HIS A 84 -0.95 -18.94 -27.15
N LEU A 85 -0.26 -19.07 -28.28
CA LEU A 85 -0.44 -20.13 -29.27
C LEU A 85 0.87 -20.92 -29.44
N SER A 86 0.77 -22.07 -30.10
CA SER A 86 1.92 -22.90 -30.45
C SER A 86 1.58 -23.82 -31.61
N ASP A 87 2.61 -24.40 -32.24
CA ASP A 87 2.48 -25.52 -33.17
C ASP A 87 1.45 -25.24 -34.28
N VAL A 88 1.69 -24.14 -35.03
CA VAL A 88 0.83 -23.69 -36.13
C VAL A 88 1.09 -24.52 -37.39
N HIS A 89 2.34 -24.91 -37.63
CA HIS A 89 2.73 -25.81 -38.72
C HIS A 89 2.33 -25.35 -40.12
N PHE A 90 2.49 -24.06 -40.46
CA PHE A 90 2.27 -23.59 -41.84
C PHE A 90 3.01 -24.48 -42.85
N GLY A 91 2.26 -25.24 -43.64
CA GLY A 91 2.81 -26.34 -44.44
C GLY A 91 1.76 -27.36 -44.87
N ASN A 92 2.12 -28.63 -44.81
CA ASN A 92 1.28 -29.76 -45.17
C ASN A 92 0.27 -30.11 -44.06
N HIS A 93 0.66 -29.94 -42.79
CA HIS A 93 -0.21 -30.26 -41.65
C HIS A 93 -1.17 -29.12 -41.27
N PHE A 94 -0.98 -27.94 -41.86
CA PHE A 94 -1.79 -26.76 -41.57
C PHE A 94 -3.24 -26.91 -42.04
N ASP A 95 -4.18 -26.60 -41.15
CA ASP A 95 -5.61 -26.51 -41.41
C ASP A 95 -6.08 -25.04 -41.37
N GLU A 96 -6.62 -24.59 -42.49
CA GLU A 96 -7.08 -23.21 -42.66
C GLU A 96 -8.34 -22.91 -41.83
N SER A 97 -9.22 -23.89 -41.63
CA SER A 97 -10.42 -23.72 -40.83
C SER A 97 -10.09 -23.49 -39.36
N VAL A 98 -9.10 -24.23 -38.84
CA VAL A 98 -8.58 -24.07 -37.47
C VAL A 98 -7.95 -22.70 -37.28
N TRP A 99 -7.10 -22.28 -38.24
CA TRP A 99 -6.46 -20.96 -38.17
C TRP A 99 -7.45 -19.80 -38.27
N ASN A 100 -8.47 -19.91 -39.14
CA ASN A 100 -9.54 -18.92 -39.22
C ASN A 100 -10.29 -18.80 -37.88
N TYR A 101 -10.57 -19.93 -37.23
CA TYR A 101 -11.20 -19.94 -35.89
C TYR A 101 -10.30 -19.29 -34.83
N VAL A 102 -8.99 -19.60 -34.82
CA VAL A 102 -8.02 -18.91 -33.95
C VAL A 102 -8.03 -17.40 -34.22
N GLY A 103 -8.19 -17.00 -35.48
CA GLY A 103 -8.31 -15.61 -35.89
C GLY A 103 -9.57 -14.92 -35.35
N GLU A 104 -10.73 -15.59 -35.40
CA GLU A 104 -11.98 -15.11 -34.77
C GLU A 104 -11.83 -15.02 -33.26
N LEU A 105 -11.20 -16.03 -32.65
CA LEU A 105 -10.99 -16.09 -31.20
C LEU A 105 -10.10 -14.94 -30.74
N ALA A 106 -8.98 -14.69 -31.39
CA ALA A 106 -8.12 -13.56 -31.04
C ALA A 106 -8.82 -12.21 -31.23
N ARG A 107 -9.66 -12.05 -32.27
CA ARG A 107 -10.47 -10.84 -32.47
C ARG A 107 -11.47 -10.62 -31.35
N ARG A 108 -12.17 -11.68 -30.93
CA ARG A 108 -13.10 -11.64 -29.79
C ARG A 108 -12.40 -11.28 -28.49
N GLU A 109 -11.21 -11.82 -28.28
CA GLU A 109 -10.49 -11.75 -27.00
C GLU A 109 -9.60 -10.51 -26.84
N ARG A 110 -9.32 -9.81 -27.95
CA ARG A 110 -8.62 -8.51 -28.01
C ARG A 110 -7.30 -8.49 -27.22
N PRO A 111 -6.33 -9.35 -27.57
CA PRO A 111 -5.06 -9.40 -26.86
C PRO A 111 -4.19 -8.16 -27.11
N ASP A 112 -3.27 -7.90 -26.19
CA ASP A 112 -2.21 -6.90 -26.31
C ASP A 112 -0.90 -7.50 -26.84
N LEU A 113 -0.68 -8.78 -26.55
CA LEU A 113 0.50 -9.52 -26.95
C LEU A 113 0.09 -10.90 -27.48
N VAL A 114 0.67 -11.30 -28.60
CA VAL A 114 0.54 -12.64 -29.16
C VAL A 114 1.88 -13.34 -29.01
N VAL A 115 1.88 -14.48 -28.32
CA VAL A 115 3.07 -15.31 -28.10
C VAL A 115 2.91 -16.62 -28.86
N CYS A 116 3.90 -17.00 -29.68
CA CYS A 116 3.94 -18.29 -30.35
C CYS A 116 5.17 -19.12 -29.94
N THR A 117 4.96 -20.23 -29.24
CA THR A 117 6.03 -21.05 -28.66
C THR A 117 6.54 -22.17 -29.57
N GLY A 118 6.90 -21.83 -30.81
CA GLY A 118 7.55 -22.75 -31.76
C GLY A 118 6.63 -23.51 -32.70
N ASP A 119 7.28 -24.21 -33.63
CA ASP A 119 6.70 -24.92 -34.77
C ASP A 119 5.71 -24.04 -35.57
N LEU A 120 6.23 -22.90 -36.01
CA LEU A 120 5.49 -21.96 -36.87
C LEU A 120 5.21 -22.58 -38.25
N VAL A 121 6.21 -23.31 -38.78
CA VAL A 121 6.18 -23.93 -40.10
C VAL A 121 6.49 -25.41 -40.00
N ASP A 122 6.02 -26.22 -40.95
CA ASP A 122 6.41 -27.63 -41.02
C ASP A 122 7.89 -27.85 -41.38
N HIS A 123 8.47 -26.89 -42.08
CA HIS A 123 9.82 -26.95 -42.62
C HIS A 123 10.50 -25.57 -42.52
N GLY A 124 11.63 -25.49 -41.81
CA GLY A 124 12.43 -24.29 -41.56
C GLY A 124 13.13 -23.65 -42.77
N GLY A 125 12.57 -23.86 -43.97
CA GLY A 125 13.01 -23.20 -45.19
C GLY A 125 12.74 -21.69 -45.13
N LEU A 126 13.70 -20.90 -45.61
CA LEU A 126 13.64 -19.43 -45.51
C LEU A 126 12.37 -18.83 -46.15
N PHE A 127 11.89 -19.41 -47.25
CA PHE A 127 10.64 -19.01 -47.90
C PHE A 127 9.41 -19.25 -47.02
N MET A 128 9.32 -20.42 -46.38
CA MET A 128 8.18 -20.77 -45.53
C MET A 128 8.12 -19.87 -44.29
N LEU A 129 9.26 -19.65 -43.64
CA LEU A 129 9.36 -18.73 -42.51
C LEU A 129 8.98 -17.30 -42.91
N ALA A 130 9.40 -16.83 -44.08
CA ALA A 130 9.03 -15.50 -44.57
C ALA A 130 7.52 -15.39 -44.89
N ALA A 131 6.90 -16.45 -45.44
CA ALA A 131 5.46 -16.47 -45.70
C ALA A 131 4.66 -16.51 -44.41
N ALA A 132 5.13 -17.29 -43.43
CA ALA A 132 4.57 -17.33 -42.08
C ALA A 132 4.67 -15.96 -41.39
N ARG A 133 5.82 -15.28 -41.49
CA ARG A 133 5.98 -13.92 -40.97
C ARG A 133 4.97 -12.94 -41.57
N GLN A 134 4.78 -12.96 -42.89
CA GLN A 134 3.78 -12.13 -43.55
C GLN A 134 2.35 -12.45 -43.08
N GLU A 135 2.03 -13.73 -42.86
CA GLU A 135 0.75 -14.14 -42.30
C GLU A 135 0.53 -13.60 -40.88
N PHE A 136 1.54 -13.71 -40.01
CA PHE A 136 1.47 -13.13 -38.68
C PHE A 136 1.43 -11.60 -38.69
N GLU A 137 2.19 -10.93 -39.56
CA GLU A 137 2.15 -9.46 -39.70
C GLU A 137 0.75 -8.99 -40.10
N ALA A 138 0.10 -9.67 -41.05
CA ALA A 138 -1.29 -9.40 -41.43
C ALA A 138 -2.26 -9.64 -40.27
N PHE A 139 -2.11 -10.77 -39.58
CA PHE A 139 -2.93 -11.13 -38.42
C PHE A 139 -2.83 -10.07 -37.31
N ILE A 140 -1.62 -9.65 -36.96
CA ILE A 140 -1.35 -8.63 -35.93
C ILE A 140 -1.84 -7.25 -36.38
N GLY A 141 -1.68 -6.90 -37.66
CA GLY A 141 -2.19 -5.67 -38.24
C GLY A 141 -3.72 -5.57 -38.09
N HIS A 142 -4.45 -6.65 -38.37
CA HIS A 142 -5.89 -6.70 -38.18
C HIS A 142 -6.30 -6.55 -36.71
N LEU A 143 -5.62 -7.25 -35.79
CA LEU A 143 -5.90 -7.12 -34.35
C LEU A 143 -5.60 -5.71 -33.82
N THR A 144 -4.53 -5.09 -34.30
CA THR A 144 -4.16 -3.72 -33.93
C THR A 144 -5.20 -2.72 -34.43
N ALA A 145 -5.63 -2.83 -35.70
CA ALA A 145 -6.67 -1.95 -36.25
C ALA A 145 -7.98 -2.06 -35.46
N LEU A 146 -8.39 -3.28 -35.09
CA LEU A 146 -9.57 -3.53 -34.26
C LEU A 146 -9.43 -2.93 -32.86
N ASN A 147 -8.28 -3.10 -32.21
CA ASN A 147 -8.05 -2.53 -30.89
C ASN A 147 -8.09 -1.00 -30.90
N VAL A 148 -7.54 -0.37 -31.95
CA VAL A 148 -7.55 1.09 -32.15
C VAL A 148 -8.96 1.60 -32.43
N SER A 149 -9.75 0.96 -33.29
CA SER A 149 -11.13 1.37 -33.59
C SER A 149 -12.04 1.35 -32.36
N GLU A 150 -11.69 0.52 -31.38
CA GLU A 150 -12.41 0.32 -30.14
C GLU A 150 -11.75 1.07 -28.95
N GLY A 151 -11.00 2.13 -29.24
CA GLY A 151 -10.49 3.08 -28.24
C GLY A 151 -9.24 2.66 -27.48
N SER A 152 -8.57 1.56 -27.84
CA SER A 152 -7.29 1.19 -27.22
C SER A 152 -6.11 1.84 -27.95
N SER A 153 -5.21 2.48 -27.21
CA SER A 153 -3.95 3.02 -27.75
C SER A 153 -2.84 1.98 -27.92
N ARG A 154 -3.06 0.73 -27.47
CA ARG A 154 -2.04 -0.33 -27.47
C ARG A 154 -1.97 -1.02 -28.83
N GLN A 155 -0.77 -1.10 -29.40
CA GLN A 155 -0.49 -1.93 -30.58
C GLN A 155 -0.29 -3.39 -30.14
N VAL A 156 -0.83 -4.32 -30.92
CA VAL A 156 -0.64 -5.74 -30.66
C VAL A 156 0.76 -6.13 -31.12
N GLN A 157 1.52 -6.79 -30.25
CA GLN A 157 2.87 -7.25 -30.57
C GLN A 157 2.92 -8.76 -30.76
N LEU A 158 3.77 -9.25 -31.66
CA LEU A 158 4.08 -10.67 -31.81
C LEU A 158 5.42 -10.99 -31.15
N ARG A 159 5.47 -12.10 -30.41
CA ARG A 159 6.71 -12.70 -29.91
C ARG A 159 6.71 -14.20 -30.17
N CYS A 160 7.84 -14.72 -30.62
CA CYS A 160 7.97 -16.15 -30.92
C CYS A 160 9.35 -16.69 -30.62
N VAL A 161 9.39 -17.99 -30.36
CA VAL A 161 10.60 -18.82 -30.26
C VAL A 161 10.50 -19.96 -31.27
N PRO A 162 11.61 -20.55 -31.74
CA PRO A 162 11.57 -21.62 -32.71
C PRO A 162 11.23 -22.95 -32.06
N GLY A 163 10.48 -23.77 -32.78
CA GLY A 163 10.41 -25.20 -32.53
C GLY A 163 11.39 -25.99 -33.41
N ASN A 164 11.30 -27.31 -33.32
CA ASN A 164 12.22 -28.20 -34.04
C ASN A 164 11.97 -28.14 -35.55
N HIS A 165 10.72 -27.95 -35.99
CA HIS A 165 10.37 -27.80 -37.41
C HIS A 165 10.85 -26.48 -38.02
N ASP A 166 11.07 -25.44 -37.21
CA ASP A 166 11.53 -24.13 -37.66
C ASP A 166 13.03 -24.06 -37.97
N CYS A 167 13.81 -25.03 -37.46
CA CYS A 167 15.27 -24.96 -37.46
C CYS A 167 15.97 -25.78 -38.56
N GLY A 168 15.26 -26.65 -39.27
CA GLY A 168 15.87 -27.57 -40.24
C GLY A 168 14.95 -27.93 -41.41
N PRO A 169 15.50 -28.39 -42.54
CA PRO A 169 14.71 -28.77 -43.72
C PRO A 169 13.82 -29.99 -43.47
N TRP A 170 14.14 -30.84 -42.47
CA TRP A 170 13.39 -32.05 -42.09
C TRP A 170 13.00 -32.08 -40.60
N GLY A 171 12.99 -30.93 -39.92
CA GLY A 171 12.55 -30.78 -38.51
C GLY A 171 13.38 -31.46 -37.42
N ASN A 172 14.25 -32.43 -37.74
CA ASN A 172 14.91 -33.28 -36.74
C ASN A 172 16.45 -33.16 -36.68
N LEU A 173 17.05 -32.34 -37.57
CA LEU A 173 18.51 -32.19 -37.70
C LEU A 173 18.88 -30.72 -37.92
N LYS A 174 19.67 -30.14 -37.01
CA LYS A 174 20.27 -28.80 -37.17
C LYS A 174 21.42 -28.88 -38.20
N PHE A 175 21.17 -28.43 -39.43
CA PHE A 175 22.21 -28.28 -40.46
C PHE A 175 22.55 -26.81 -40.68
N ARG A 176 23.82 -26.42 -40.49
CA ARG A 176 24.30 -25.08 -40.89
C ARG A 176 24.44 -25.07 -42.41
N PRO A 177 23.86 -24.08 -43.13
CA PRO A 177 23.46 -22.74 -42.67
C PRO A 177 21.97 -22.55 -42.31
N PHE A 178 21.11 -23.56 -42.48
CA PHE A 178 19.65 -23.45 -42.36
C PHE A 178 19.16 -23.14 -40.93
N SER A 179 19.89 -23.58 -39.91
CA SER A 179 19.57 -23.34 -38.49
C SER A 179 19.56 -21.87 -38.06
N THR A 180 19.95 -20.95 -38.95
CA THR A 180 19.93 -19.49 -38.71
C THR A 180 18.77 -18.78 -39.42
N ASN A 181 17.93 -19.51 -40.18
CA ASN A 181 16.84 -18.93 -40.95
C ASN A 181 15.78 -18.30 -40.03
N PHE A 182 15.40 -18.98 -38.95
CA PHE A 182 14.41 -18.46 -38.01
C PHE A 182 14.84 -17.10 -37.44
N GLY A 183 16.04 -17.01 -36.86
CA GLY A 183 16.55 -15.75 -36.33
C GLY A 183 16.72 -14.66 -37.39
N ALA A 184 16.93 -15.02 -38.66
CA ALA A 184 17.00 -14.06 -39.76
C ALA A 184 15.64 -13.45 -40.12
N VAL A 185 14.54 -14.16 -39.83
CA VAL A 185 13.18 -13.76 -40.17
C VAL A 185 12.44 -13.18 -38.97
N PHE A 186 12.64 -13.72 -37.77
CA PHE A 186 11.91 -13.38 -36.54
C PHE A 186 12.79 -12.86 -35.38
N GLY A 187 14.12 -12.88 -35.54
CA GLY A 187 15.06 -12.41 -34.52
C GLY A 187 15.24 -10.89 -34.49
N PRO A 188 15.95 -10.37 -33.48
CA PRO A 188 16.29 -8.95 -33.39
C PRO A 188 17.15 -8.52 -34.59
N GLY A 189 16.59 -7.60 -35.38
CA GLY A 189 17.17 -7.17 -36.66
C GLY A 189 16.91 -8.12 -37.83
N ALA A 190 15.79 -8.83 -37.83
CA ALA A 190 15.32 -9.57 -38.99
C ALA A 190 15.39 -8.73 -40.27
N PHE A 191 15.80 -9.34 -41.39
CA PHE A 191 15.91 -8.59 -42.64
C PHE A 191 14.52 -8.24 -43.19
N GLU A 192 14.45 -7.15 -43.96
CA GLU A 192 13.22 -6.75 -44.63
C GLU A 192 12.83 -7.77 -45.70
N LEU A 193 11.58 -8.23 -45.68
CA LEU A 193 11.09 -9.18 -46.67
C LEU A 193 10.95 -8.50 -48.06
N PRO A 194 11.24 -9.22 -49.16
CA PRO A 194 11.05 -8.70 -50.51
C PRO A 194 9.65 -8.16 -50.75
N ALA A 195 9.54 -7.06 -51.50
CA ALA A 195 8.25 -6.52 -51.90
C ALA A 195 7.43 -7.58 -52.66
N GLY A 196 6.17 -7.73 -52.27
CA GLY A 196 5.28 -8.75 -52.83
C GLY A 196 5.52 -10.18 -52.30
N MET A 197 6.26 -10.35 -51.19
CA MET A 197 6.24 -11.61 -50.44
C MET A 197 4.81 -11.90 -49.97
N PRO A 198 4.17 -13.00 -50.41
CA PRO A 198 2.80 -13.29 -50.02
C PRO A 198 2.72 -13.75 -48.56
N SER A 199 1.58 -13.48 -47.93
CA SER A 199 1.18 -14.20 -46.71
C SER A 199 1.04 -15.69 -47.01
N TYR A 200 1.17 -16.54 -45.98
CA TYR A 200 1.05 -17.98 -46.18
C TYR A 200 -0.34 -18.37 -46.70
N MET A 201 -1.44 -17.71 -46.27
CA MET A 201 -2.78 -17.95 -46.81
C MET A 201 -2.89 -17.58 -48.29
N ALA A 202 -2.37 -16.41 -48.67
CA ALA A 202 -2.34 -16.00 -50.07
C ALA A 202 -1.54 -16.98 -50.94
N TYR A 203 -0.40 -17.45 -50.44
CA TYR A 203 0.39 -18.49 -51.09
C TYR A 203 -0.37 -19.82 -51.19
N ARG A 204 -0.99 -20.29 -50.11
CA ARG A 204 -1.71 -21.58 -50.08
C ARG A 204 -2.88 -21.62 -51.05
N ARG A 205 -3.69 -20.55 -51.09
CA ARG A 205 -4.87 -20.41 -51.97
C ARG A 205 -4.51 -20.18 -53.44
N SER A 206 -3.25 -19.89 -53.76
CA SER A 206 -2.78 -19.73 -55.14
C SER A 206 -2.74 -21.06 -55.89
N SER A 207 -2.93 -21.01 -57.21
CA SER A 207 -2.82 -22.19 -58.08
C SER A 207 -1.42 -22.81 -58.00
N TRP A 208 -1.31 -24.12 -58.25
CA TRP A 208 -0.03 -24.84 -58.20
C TRP A 208 1.07 -24.19 -59.06
N PRO A 209 0.83 -23.76 -60.32
CA PRO A 209 1.85 -23.09 -61.12
C PRO A 209 2.34 -21.78 -60.50
N VAL A 210 1.42 -20.98 -59.93
CA VAL A 210 1.74 -19.70 -59.27
C VAL A 210 2.57 -19.93 -58.02
N ARG A 211 2.24 -20.96 -57.22
CA ARG A 211 3.02 -21.34 -56.04
C ARG A 211 4.45 -21.73 -56.40
N CYS A 212 4.62 -22.60 -57.40
CA CYS A 212 5.94 -23.01 -57.90
C CYS A 212 6.75 -21.81 -58.38
N LEU A 213 6.17 -20.96 -59.24
CA LEU A 213 6.85 -19.77 -59.76
C LEU A 213 7.22 -18.78 -58.66
N THR A 214 6.31 -18.53 -57.71
CA THR A 214 6.54 -17.61 -56.57
C THR A 214 7.69 -18.12 -55.70
N ARG A 215 7.70 -19.41 -55.38
CA ARG A 215 8.78 -20.02 -54.59
C ARG A 215 10.12 -19.98 -55.33
N LEU A 216 10.12 -20.29 -56.64
CA LEU A 216 11.31 -20.23 -57.49
C LEU A 216 11.89 -18.81 -57.57
N ARG A 217 11.02 -17.79 -57.70
CA ARG A 217 11.40 -16.38 -57.79
C ARG A 217 11.89 -15.79 -56.46
N MET A 218 11.17 -16.06 -55.37
CA MET A 218 11.40 -15.40 -54.08
C MET A 218 12.54 -16.02 -53.28
N THR A 219 12.75 -17.34 -53.40
CA THR A 219 13.78 -18.02 -52.59
C THR A 219 15.18 -17.43 -52.82
N PRO A 220 15.67 -17.25 -54.06
CA PRO A 220 16.97 -16.63 -54.30
C PRO A 220 17.05 -15.20 -53.74
N ALA A 221 15.98 -14.41 -53.89
CA ALA A 221 15.91 -13.04 -53.38
C ALA A 221 16.01 -12.98 -51.84
N LEU A 222 15.33 -13.91 -51.14
CA LEU A 222 15.41 -14.02 -49.69
C LEU A 222 16.82 -14.38 -49.21
N TYR A 223 17.46 -15.35 -49.88
CA TYR A 223 18.85 -15.68 -49.56
C TYR A 223 19.77 -14.49 -49.85
N ALA A 224 19.66 -13.84 -51.02
CA ALA A 224 20.45 -12.65 -51.34
C ALA A 224 20.32 -11.56 -50.27
N ARG A 225 19.10 -11.27 -49.79
CA ARG A 225 18.89 -10.32 -48.68
C ARG A 225 19.51 -10.79 -47.37
N LYS A 226 19.31 -12.05 -46.98
CA LYS A 226 19.93 -12.63 -45.78
C LYS A 226 21.46 -12.50 -45.82
N TRP A 227 22.07 -12.85 -46.95
CA TRP A 227 23.52 -12.77 -47.17
C TRP A 227 24.01 -11.31 -47.13
N TRP A 228 23.31 -10.39 -47.79
CA TRP A 228 23.62 -8.96 -47.76
C TRP A 228 23.56 -8.37 -46.34
N THR A 229 22.51 -8.70 -45.58
CA THR A 229 22.38 -8.28 -44.18
C THR A 229 23.48 -8.86 -43.31
N SER A 230 23.84 -10.14 -43.49
CA SER A 230 24.97 -10.74 -42.80
C SER A 230 26.30 -10.05 -43.13
N ALA A 231 26.54 -9.73 -44.39
CA ALA A 231 27.74 -9.02 -44.83
C ALA A 231 27.81 -7.61 -44.25
N LYS A 232 26.69 -6.87 -44.24
CA LYS A 232 26.59 -5.56 -43.58
C LYS A 232 26.92 -5.62 -42.09
N ARG A 233 26.36 -6.59 -41.36
CA ARG A 233 26.64 -6.78 -39.92
C ARG A 233 28.11 -7.10 -39.65
N PHE A 234 28.69 -8.00 -40.47
CA PHE A 234 30.10 -8.34 -40.39
C PHE A 234 30.99 -7.11 -40.61
N LEU A 235 30.71 -6.30 -41.63
CA LEU A 235 31.42 -5.04 -41.90
C LEU A 235 31.25 -4.02 -40.77
N ALA A 236 30.08 -3.97 -40.14
CA ALA A 236 29.80 -3.12 -38.99
C ALA A 236 30.40 -3.63 -37.67
N ARG A 237 31.17 -4.73 -37.68
CA ARG A 237 31.71 -5.42 -36.48
C ARG A 237 30.64 -5.79 -35.44
N GLN A 238 29.39 -5.92 -35.85
CA GLN A 238 28.33 -6.48 -35.02
C GLN A 238 28.46 -7.99 -34.99
N GLU A 239 28.00 -8.65 -33.92
CA GLU A 239 27.99 -10.12 -33.88
C GLU A 239 27.25 -10.67 -35.12
N SER A 240 27.94 -11.50 -35.90
CA SER A 240 27.49 -11.96 -37.23
C SER A 240 26.40 -13.04 -37.18
N GLY A 241 25.79 -13.27 -36.01
CA GLY A 241 24.82 -14.32 -35.77
C GLY A 241 23.37 -13.83 -35.77
N TYR A 242 22.49 -14.55 -36.45
CA TYR A 242 21.04 -14.47 -36.24
C TYR A 242 20.64 -15.27 -35.01
N ARG A 243 21.20 -14.92 -33.84
CA ARG A 243 20.86 -15.54 -32.56
C ARG A 243 19.58 -14.91 -32.02
N ILE A 244 18.85 -15.71 -31.25
CA ILE A 244 17.71 -15.22 -30.48
C ILE A 244 18.29 -14.61 -29.21
N GLU A 245 18.06 -13.32 -28.99
CA GLU A 245 18.45 -12.67 -27.75
C GLU A 245 17.57 -13.19 -26.60
N LEU A 246 18.21 -13.50 -25.46
CA LEU A 246 17.53 -14.00 -24.27
C LEU A 246 16.51 -13.00 -23.73
N LEU A 247 16.79 -11.70 -23.87
CA LEU A 247 15.95 -10.58 -23.47
C LEU A 247 15.94 -9.56 -24.59
N ARG A 248 14.80 -8.91 -24.82
CA ARG A 248 14.70 -7.87 -25.85
C ARG A 248 14.33 -6.54 -25.21
N SER A 249 14.89 -5.45 -25.74
CA SER A 249 14.61 -4.10 -25.26
C SER A 249 13.25 -3.57 -25.71
N ASP A 250 12.67 -4.15 -26.76
CA ASP A 250 11.39 -3.75 -27.37
C ASP A 250 10.17 -4.50 -26.79
N ASP A 251 10.36 -5.37 -25.80
CA ASP A 251 9.27 -6.09 -25.14
C ASP A 251 8.28 -5.13 -24.44
N PRO A 252 6.99 -5.50 -24.27
CA PRO A 252 6.00 -4.69 -23.55
C PRO A 252 6.45 -4.34 -22.12
N GLN A 253 6.03 -3.18 -21.60
CA GLN A 253 6.46 -2.71 -20.27
C GLN A 253 5.86 -3.54 -19.14
N GLU A 254 4.72 -4.19 -19.40
CA GLU A 254 3.92 -4.96 -18.46
C GLU A 254 4.50 -6.35 -18.15
N VAL A 255 5.51 -6.81 -18.89
CA VAL A 255 6.09 -8.15 -18.74
C VAL A 255 7.55 -8.18 -19.17
N VAL A 256 8.36 -9.02 -18.52
CA VAL A 256 9.71 -9.38 -18.99
C VAL A 256 9.64 -10.77 -19.64
N LEU A 257 10.02 -10.85 -20.92
CA LEU A 257 10.03 -12.10 -21.66
C LEU A 257 11.46 -12.66 -21.75
N VAL A 258 11.61 -13.95 -21.44
CA VAL A 258 12.87 -14.69 -21.55
C VAL A 258 12.77 -15.67 -22.71
N TYR A 259 13.54 -15.47 -23.78
CA TYR A 259 13.47 -16.28 -25.00
C TYR A 259 14.51 -17.40 -24.95
N LEU A 260 14.09 -18.66 -24.91
CA LEU A 260 15.02 -19.80 -24.90
C LEU A 260 14.90 -20.60 -26.20
N ASP A 261 16.01 -20.74 -26.92
CA ASP A 261 16.11 -21.72 -28.01
C ASP A 261 16.30 -23.12 -27.43
N SER A 262 15.19 -23.86 -27.33
CA SER A 262 15.18 -25.25 -26.87
C SER A 262 15.66 -26.28 -27.90
N ASN A 263 16.19 -25.83 -29.05
CA ASN A 263 16.65 -26.71 -30.13
C ASN A 263 18.17 -26.96 -30.08
N ASP A 264 18.91 -26.53 -29.05
CA ASP A 264 20.38 -26.67 -28.99
C ASP A 264 20.81 -28.14 -28.89
N SER A 265 21.72 -28.59 -29.75
CA SER A 265 22.20 -29.99 -29.77
C SER A 265 21.10 -31.07 -29.84
N MET A 266 20.00 -30.80 -30.57
CA MET A 266 18.91 -31.76 -30.79
C MET A 266 19.41 -33.10 -31.33
N ARG A 267 18.90 -34.18 -30.76
CA ARG A 267 18.95 -35.53 -31.36
C ARG A 267 17.51 -36.01 -31.49
N LEU A 268 16.98 -36.10 -32.70
CA LEU A 268 15.55 -36.36 -32.97
C LEU A 268 14.68 -35.21 -32.44
N ALA A 269 13.54 -35.52 -31.82
CA ALA A 269 12.60 -34.56 -31.24
C ALA A 269 12.94 -34.11 -29.80
N THR A 270 14.07 -34.56 -29.23
CA THR A 270 14.44 -34.16 -27.86
C THR A 270 15.12 -32.80 -27.85
N GLY A 271 14.47 -31.83 -27.19
CA GLY A 271 15.03 -30.50 -26.98
C GLY A 271 16.17 -30.45 -25.96
N ASN A 272 16.97 -29.40 -26.05
CA ASN A 272 17.96 -29.01 -25.06
C ASN A 272 18.23 -27.49 -25.17
N VAL A 273 18.42 -26.82 -24.04
CA VAL A 273 18.77 -25.39 -24.01
C VAL A 273 20.26 -25.25 -23.71
N ASN A 274 20.96 -24.32 -24.35
CA ASN A 274 22.38 -24.12 -24.08
C ASN A 274 22.60 -23.66 -22.62
N ALA A 275 23.29 -24.49 -21.82
CA ALA A 275 23.57 -24.19 -20.42
C ALA A 275 24.28 -22.83 -20.23
N ARG A 276 25.18 -22.45 -21.15
CA ARG A 276 25.89 -21.17 -21.07
C ARG A 276 24.95 -19.98 -21.26
N GLU A 277 23.88 -20.12 -22.03
CA GLU A 277 22.88 -19.06 -22.24
C GLU A 277 22.04 -18.89 -20.98
N VAL A 278 21.58 -20.00 -20.40
CA VAL A 278 20.77 -19.98 -19.19
C VAL A 278 21.56 -19.46 -17.99
N THR A 279 22.83 -19.83 -17.83
CA THR A 279 23.68 -19.29 -16.74
C THR A 279 23.96 -17.79 -16.91
N LYS A 280 23.93 -17.25 -18.14
CA LYS A 280 24.07 -15.81 -18.39
C LYS A 280 22.81 -15.03 -18.02
N LEU A 281 21.64 -15.68 -17.93
CA LEU A 281 20.37 -15.01 -17.66
C LEU A 281 20.42 -14.15 -16.40
N LYS A 282 21.03 -14.65 -15.32
CA LYS A 282 21.15 -13.89 -14.06
C LYS A 282 21.90 -12.56 -14.27
N ALA A 283 23.03 -12.59 -14.98
CA ALA A 283 23.78 -11.38 -15.29
C ALA A 283 22.98 -10.42 -16.19
N LEU A 284 22.22 -10.96 -17.14
CA LEU A 284 21.36 -10.15 -18.02
C LEU A 284 20.18 -9.51 -17.26
N MET A 285 19.55 -10.23 -16.33
CA MET A 285 18.52 -9.68 -15.43
C MET A 285 19.07 -8.55 -14.58
N LEU A 286 20.28 -8.71 -14.02
CA LEU A 286 20.96 -7.67 -13.24
C LEU A 286 21.30 -6.44 -14.09
N ASN A 287 21.70 -6.62 -15.35
CA ASN A 287 21.92 -5.51 -16.27
C ASN A 287 20.61 -4.82 -16.65
N LEU A 288 19.54 -5.59 -16.87
CA LEU A 288 18.20 -5.05 -17.16
C LEU A 288 17.68 -4.20 -16.00
N ARG A 289 17.92 -4.66 -14.76
CA ARG A 289 17.64 -3.90 -13.53
C ARG A 289 18.30 -2.52 -13.55
N GLU A 290 19.55 -2.42 -14.00
CA GLU A 290 20.31 -1.16 -14.02
C GLU A 290 19.91 -0.26 -15.19
N ALA A 291 19.62 -0.84 -16.35
CA ALA A 291 19.34 -0.09 -17.57
C ALA A 291 17.91 0.46 -17.68
N GLN A 292 16.90 -0.22 -17.09
CA GLN A 292 15.50 0.07 -17.41
C GLN A 292 14.66 0.73 -16.32
N GLY A 293 15.16 0.96 -15.10
CA GLY A 293 14.56 1.85 -14.08
C GLY A 293 13.12 1.56 -13.58
N ALA A 294 12.20 1.00 -14.37
CA ALA A 294 10.74 1.06 -14.23
C ALA A 294 9.98 -0.27 -14.37
N ARG A 295 10.63 -1.39 -14.77
CA ARG A 295 10.01 -2.74 -14.87
C ARG A 295 10.22 -3.74 -13.70
N PRO A 296 10.72 -3.40 -12.52
CA PRO A 296 11.26 -4.43 -11.62
C PRO A 296 10.19 -5.30 -10.95
N PHE A 297 8.94 -4.82 -10.87
CA PHE A 297 7.85 -5.56 -10.23
C PHE A 297 6.99 -6.35 -11.22
N VAL A 298 7.30 -6.28 -12.51
CA VAL A 298 6.48 -6.93 -13.54
C VAL A 298 6.74 -8.43 -13.57
N PRO A 299 5.75 -9.23 -14.02
CA PRO A 299 5.93 -10.65 -14.21
C PRO A 299 7.05 -11.01 -15.18
N ARG A 300 7.71 -12.13 -14.92
CA ARG A 300 8.78 -12.69 -15.76
C ARG A 300 8.26 -13.99 -16.38
N ILE A 301 8.18 -14.04 -17.72
CA ILE A 301 7.67 -15.19 -18.47
C ILE A 301 8.76 -15.74 -19.38
N ALA A 302 9.08 -17.03 -19.27
CA ALA A 302 9.99 -17.70 -20.19
C ALA A 302 9.23 -18.37 -21.34
N LEU A 303 9.78 -18.24 -22.54
CA LEU A 303 9.25 -18.79 -23.79
C LEU A 303 10.21 -19.86 -24.29
N LEU A 304 9.71 -21.06 -24.52
CA LEU A 304 10.48 -22.17 -25.09
C LEU A 304 9.53 -23.14 -25.80
N HIS A 305 10.03 -24.03 -26.65
CA HIS A 305 9.14 -24.93 -27.41
C HIS A 305 8.96 -26.30 -26.73
N HIS A 306 10.07 -26.99 -26.42
CA HIS A 306 10.03 -28.36 -25.86
C HIS A 306 9.65 -28.37 -24.38
N HIS A 307 8.72 -29.24 -23.98
CA HIS A 307 8.19 -29.24 -22.62
C HIS A 307 9.27 -29.53 -21.55
N PRO A 308 9.33 -28.72 -20.47
CA PRO A 308 10.28 -28.93 -19.38
C PRO A 308 9.74 -29.88 -18.29
N LEU A 309 8.44 -30.19 -18.32
CA LEU A 309 7.78 -31.13 -17.41
C LEU A 309 7.07 -32.23 -18.21
N PRO A 310 7.01 -33.47 -17.69
CA PRO A 310 6.17 -34.54 -18.24
C PRO A 310 4.70 -34.12 -18.36
N ILE A 311 3.98 -34.63 -19.36
CA ILE A 311 2.55 -34.36 -19.59
C ILE A 311 1.79 -35.68 -19.41
N PRO A 312 1.03 -35.88 -18.31
CA PRO A 312 0.48 -37.19 -17.93
C PRO A 312 -0.37 -37.88 -19.01
N GLU A 313 -1.14 -37.13 -19.78
CA GLU A 313 -2.06 -37.67 -20.80
C GLU A 313 -1.37 -37.94 -22.16
N ALA A 314 -0.12 -37.50 -22.33
CA ALA A 314 0.58 -37.54 -23.61
C ALA A 314 1.22 -38.91 -23.94
N SER A 315 1.18 -39.87 -23.01
CA SER A 315 1.92 -41.14 -23.06
C SER A 315 1.07 -42.37 -23.40
N ILE A 316 -0.26 -42.24 -23.51
CA ILE A 316 -1.17 -43.40 -23.53
C ILE A 316 -1.44 -43.94 -24.95
N ALA A 317 -1.16 -43.21 -26.03
CA ALA A 317 -1.72 -43.55 -27.36
C ALA A 317 -0.77 -43.59 -28.58
N GLU A 318 0.55 -43.35 -28.47
CA GLU A 318 1.40 -43.19 -29.67
C GLU A 318 2.70 -44.03 -29.62
N GLY A 319 3.10 -44.62 -30.76
CA GLY A 319 4.09 -45.70 -30.89
C GLY A 319 5.56 -45.41 -30.50
N LEU A 320 6.50 -46.26 -30.95
CA LEU A 320 7.92 -46.32 -30.54
C LEU A 320 8.71 -44.98 -30.62
N THR A 321 8.28 -44.00 -31.41
CA THR A 321 8.89 -42.66 -31.55
C THR A 321 8.23 -41.58 -30.68
N SER A 322 7.16 -41.91 -29.97
CA SER A 322 6.36 -41.01 -29.14
C SER A 322 6.53 -41.27 -27.63
N PHE A 323 7.55 -42.04 -27.26
CA PHE A 323 7.92 -42.30 -25.87
C PHE A 323 8.31 -40.99 -25.16
N GLU A 324 7.56 -40.64 -24.12
CA GLU A 324 7.72 -39.41 -23.31
C GLU A 324 9.17 -39.08 -22.88
N PRO A 325 10.03 -40.05 -22.49
CA PRO A 325 11.42 -39.77 -22.11
C PRO A 325 12.29 -39.14 -23.23
N PHE A 326 11.88 -39.28 -24.51
CA PHE A 326 12.59 -38.71 -25.65
C PHE A 326 12.02 -37.35 -26.09
N LEU A 327 10.96 -36.85 -25.45
CA LEU A 327 10.30 -35.60 -25.82
C LEU A 327 10.45 -34.52 -24.74
N VAL A 328 10.77 -34.90 -23.50
CA VAL A 328 11.11 -33.97 -22.41
C VAL A 328 12.46 -33.32 -22.68
N LEU A 329 12.56 -32.03 -22.36
CA LEU A 329 13.81 -31.27 -22.44
C LEU A 329 14.94 -31.94 -21.63
N ARG A 330 16.05 -32.33 -22.29
CA ARG A 330 17.12 -33.14 -21.66
C ARG A 330 17.72 -32.54 -20.40
N ASN A 331 17.86 -31.22 -20.39
CA ASN A 331 18.42 -30.46 -19.28
C ASN A 331 17.36 -29.65 -18.53
N ALA A 332 16.09 -30.11 -18.53
CA ALA A 332 14.97 -29.47 -17.84
C ALA A 332 15.29 -29.07 -16.41
N GLY A 333 15.91 -29.96 -15.62
CA GLY A 333 16.26 -29.67 -14.23
C GLY A 333 17.20 -28.47 -14.06
N LEU A 334 18.19 -28.32 -14.95
CA LEU A 334 19.08 -27.15 -14.95
C LEU A 334 18.33 -25.89 -15.37
N VAL A 335 17.53 -25.98 -16.45
CA VAL A 335 16.77 -24.83 -16.97
C VAL A 335 15.79 -24.31 -15.93
N LEU A 336 14.96 -25.18 -15.35
CA LEU A 336 13.98 -24.82 -14.34
C LEU A 336 14.64 -24.25 -13.07
N LYS A 337 15.77 -24.84 -12.62
CA LYS A 337 16.54 -24.33 -11.48
C LYS A 337 17.02 -22.90 -11.72
N GLU A 338 17.61 -22.62 -12.88
CA GLU A 338 18.16 -21.30 -13.18
C GLU A 338 17.06 -20.26 -13.48
N LEU A 339 15.94 -20.66 -14.09
CA LEU A 339 14.75 -19.80 -14.24
C LEU A 339 14.14 -19.45 -12.88
N ASN A 340 14.05 -20.41 -11.95
CA ASN A 340 13.58 -20.16 -10.59
C ASN A 340 14.50 -19.19 -9.83
N LYS A 341 15.83 -19.35 -9.95
CA LYS A 341 16.80 -18.39 -9.39
C LYS A 341 16.68 -16.97 -9.95
N CYS A 342 16.12 -16.84 -11.15
CA CYS A 342 15.84 -15.55 -11.78
C CYS A 342 14.39 -15.09 -11.54
N ASP A 343 13.66 -15.69 -10.60
CA ASP A 343 12.27 -15.38 -10.27
C ASP A 343 11.34 -15.38 -11.49
N VAL A 344 11.54 -16.30 -12.44
CA VAL A 344 10.58 -16.51 -13.54
C VAL A 344 9.27 -17.08 -12.98
N ASP A 345 8.14 -16.46 -13.31
CA ASP A 345 6.82 -16.85 -12.80
C ASP A 345 6.18 -17.97 -13.60
N LEU A 346 6.33 -17.89 -14.92
CA LEU A 346 5.58 -18.71 -15.87
C LEU A 346 6.49 -19.12 -17.03
N ILE A 347 6.40 -20.38 -17.42
CA ILE A 347 7.00 -20.91 -18.64
C ILE A 347 5.88 -21.23 -19.62
N LEU A 348 5.95 -20.67 -20.82
CA LEU A 348 5.08 -20.98 -21.93
C LEU A 348 5.79 -21.93 -22.90
N HIS A 349 5.12 -23.02 -23.27
CA HIS A 349 5.64 -23.96 -24.26
C HIS A 349 4.58 -24.67 -25.11
N GLY A 350 5.02 -25.52 -26.04
CA GLY A 350 4.18 -26.34 -26.90
C GLY A 350 4.77 -27.73 -27.14
N HIS A 351 4.99 -28.09 -28.42
CA HIS A 351 5.64 -29.31 -28.93
C HIS A 351 4.76 -30.58 -28.94
N LYS A 352 4.05 -30.87 -27.85
CA LYS A 352 3.26 -32.12 -27.76
C LYS A 352 1.82 -31.97 -28.28
N HIS A 353 1.38 -30.74 -28.55
CA HIS A 353 0.02 -30.39 -28.95
C HIS A 353 -1.03 -30.74 -27.89
N TYR A 354 -0.70 -30.57 -26.61
CA TYR A 354 -1.66 -30.73 -25.51
C TYR A 354 -1.61 -29.51 -24.62
N ALA A 355 -2.78 -29.03 -24.20
CA ALA A 355 -2.87 -28.03 -23.15
C ALA A 355 -2.64 -28.69 -21.79
N ALA A 356 -1.66 -28.21 -21.04
CA ALA A 356 -1.30 -28.72 -19.74
C ALA A 356 -0.86 -27.56 -18.84
N PHE A 357 -1.16 -27.66 -17.55
CA PHE A 357 -0.70 -26.70 -16.55
C PHE A 357 -0.13 -27.45 -15.37
N GLY A 358 1.11 -27.14 -15.01
CA GLY A 358 1.78 -27.66 -13.83
C GLY A 358 2.41 -26.53 -13.04
N ARG A 359 2.58 -26.75 -11.74
CA ARG A 359 3.39 -25.89 -10.89
C ARG A 359 4.43 -26.73 -10.17
N LEU A 360 5.64 -26.20 -10.07
CA LEU A 360 6.75 -26.88 -9.43
C LEU A 360 7.32 -26.00 -8.32
N GLY A 361 7.27 -26.51 -7.09
CA GLY A 361 7.95 -25.92 -5.95
C GLY A 361 9.41 -26.36 -5.89
N TYR A 362 10.30 -25.40 -5.71
CA TYR A 362 11.71 -25.60 -5.43
C TYR A 362 12.00 -25.22 -3.99
N SER A 363 12.65 -26.13 -3.25
CA SER A 363 13.35 -25.83 -2.00
C SER A 363 14.82 -26.13 -2.22
N ILE A 364 15.54 -25.18 -2.84
CA ILE A 364 16.95 -25.40 -3.20
C ILE A 364 17.86 -25.11 -2.00
N ASP A 365 17.50 -24.14 -1.16
CA ASP A 365 18.20 -23.75 0.08
C ASP A 365 17.17 -23.26 1.12
N HIS A 366 17.52 -23.23 2.41
CA HIS A 366 16.66 -22.81 3.55
C HIS A 366 16.01 -21.40 3.43
N HIS A 367 16.29 -20.65 2.36
CA HIS A 367 15.84 -19.27 2.13
C HIS A 367 15.22 -19.01 0.75
N THR A 368 15.10 -20.02 -0.13
CA THR A 368 14.53 -19.86 -1.48
C THR A 368 13.49 -20.93 -1.80
N GLU A 369 12.36 -20.85 -1.10
CA GLU A 369 11.13 -21.49 -1.57
C GLU A 369 10.57 -20.68 -2.75
N GLY A 370 10.40 -21.33 -3.90
CA GLY A 370 9.89 -20.70 -5.10
C GLY A 370 9.03 -21.65 -5.91
N GLU A 371 7.87 -21.19 -6.34
CA GLU A 371 6.98 -21.93 -7.25
C GLU A 371 7.13 -21.39 -8.67
N ILE A 372 7.37 -22.25 -9.65
CA ILE A 372 7.34 -21.89 -11.08
C ILE A 372 6.18 -22.59 -11.77
N ALA A 373 5.39 -21.82 -12.52
CA ALA A 373 4.28 -22.35 -13.30
C ALA A 373 4.76 -22.71 -14.72
N VAL A 374 4.20 -23.77 -15.28
CA VAL A 374 4.48 -24.25 -16.64
C VAL A 374 3.15 -24.44 -17.34
N LEU A 375 2.96 -23.75 -18.46
CA LEU A 375 1.73 -23.74 -19.23
C LEU A 375 2.01 -24.12 -20.69
N ALA A 376 1.46 -25.26 -21.09
CA ALA A 376 1.51 -25.76 -22.45
C ALA A 376 0.30 -25.25 -23.24
N ALA A 377 0.52 -24.84 -24.50
CA ALA A 377 -0.54 -24.68 -25.48
C ALA A 377 -0.72 -25.97 -26.29
N GLY A 378 -1.95 -26.22 -26.73
CA GLY A 378 -2.22 -27.16 -27.81
C GLY A 378 -1.80 -26.60 -29.17
N SER A 379 -2.15 -27.30 -30.24
CA SER A 379 -1.88 -26.83 -31.59
C SER A 379 -2.87 -25.75 -32.03
N GLY A 380 -2.35 -24.65 -32.54
CA GLY A 380 -3.14 -23.54 -33.10
C GLY A 380 -3.42 -23.65 -34.60
N GLY A 381 -2.87 -24.64 -35.30
CA GLY A 381 -2.98 -24.72 -36.76
C GLY A 381 -3.08 -26.11 -37.37
N VAL A 382 -3.01 -27.18 -36.57
CA VAL A 382 -3.12 -28.57 -37.05
C VAL A 382 -4.42 -29.20 -36.56
N THR A 383 -5.21 -29.81 -37.44
CA THR A 383 -6.41 -30.55 -37.00
C THR A 383 -6.03 -31.89 -36.39
N HIS A 384 -6.47 -32.13 -35.16
CA HIS A 384 -6.32 -33.41 -34.48
C HIS A 384 -7.64 -34.18 -34.40
N SER A 385 -7.56 -35.51 -34.51
CA SER A 385 -8.71 -36.40 -34.31
C SER A 385 -9.09 -36.57 -32.83
N GLU A 386 -8.24 -36.15 -31.91
CA GLU A 386 -8.48 -36.27 -30.47
C GLU A 386 -8.94 -34.92 -29.90
N SER A 387 -10.02 -34.96 -29.11
CA SER A 387 -10.56 -33.76 -28.45
C SER A 387 -9.54 -33.19 -27.46
N GLY A 388 -9.34 -31.87 -27.47
CA GLY A 388 -8.50 -31.17 -26.50
C GLY A 388 -7.06 -30.90 -26.92
N ARG A 389 -6.60 -31.44 -28.06
CA ARG A 389 -5.25 -31.17 -28.63
C ARG A 389 -5.12 -29.81 -29.31
N ASN A 390 -6.23 -29.29 -29.81
CA ASN A 390 -6.32 -27.94 -30.31
C ASN A 390 -6.73 -27.00 -29.18
N SER A 391 -5.86 -26.07 -28.83
CA SER A 391 -6.15 -25.07 -27.82
C SER A 391 -5.26 -23.85 -27.93
N VAL A 392 -5.73 -22.74 -27.36
CA VAL A 392 -4.93 -21.55 -27.08
C VAL A 392 -5.07 -21.18 -25.61
N ASN A 393 -4.11 -20.43 -25.09
CA ASN A 393 -4.15 -19.90 -23.74
C ASN A 393 -4.35 -18.38 -23.77
N LEU A 394 -5.22 -17.88 -22.91
CA LEU A 394 -5.37 -16.47 -22.62
C LEU A 394 -4.81 -16.21 -21.23
N ILE A 395 -3.85 -15.30 -21.12
CA ILE A 395 -3.20 -14.95 -19.86
C ILE A 395 -3.48 -13.48 -19.59
N ASP A 396 -4.13 -13.19 -18.47
CA ASP A 396 -4.40 -11.82 -18.01
C ASP A 396 -3.36 -11.45 -16.95
N ILE A 397 -2.65 -10.33 -17.17
CA ILE A 397 -1.82 -9.66 -16.18
C ILE A 397 -2.62 -8.49 -15.60
N LEU A 398 -2.90 -8.56 -14.30
CA LEU A 398 -3.63 -7.52 -13.56
C LEU A 398 -2.69 -6.34 -13.24
N GLU A 399 -3.27 -5.19 -12.87
CA GLU A 399 -2.50 -4.01 -12.46
C GLU A 399 -1.61 -4.26 -11.22
N THR A 400 -1.97 -5.26 -10.40
CA THR A 400 -1.17 -5.73 -9.25
C THR A 400 0.02 -6.60 -9.65
N GLY A 401 0.21 -6.85 -10.96
CA GLY A 401 1.19 -7.79 -11.50
C GLY A 401 0.78 -9.26 -11.33
N ARG A 402 -0.36 -9.56 -10.71
CA ARG A 402 -0.85 -10.94 -10.64
C ARG A 402 -1.23 -11.46 -12.01
N MET A 403 -1.08 -12.76 -12.19
CA MET A 403 -1.39 -13.41 -13.44
C MET A 403 -2.43 -14.51 -13.25
N SER A 404 -3.31 -14.60 -14.22
CA SER A 404 -4.31 -15.65 -14.32
C SER A 404 -4.40 -16.10 -15.76
N PHE A 405 -4.87 -17.33 -15.99
CA PHE A 405 -5.01 -17.87 -17.33
C PHE A 405 -6.30 -18.64 -17.51
N ARG A 406 -6.71 -18.79 -18.76
CA ARG A 406 -7.73 -19.76 -19.18
C ARG A 406 -7.32 -20.39 -20.51
N SER A 407 -7.53 -21.70 -20.62
CA SER A 407 -7.30 -22.45 -21.86
C SER A 407 -8.63 -22.63 -22.58
N ILE A 408 -8.64 -22.28 -23.87
CA ILE A 408 -9.78 -22.46 -24.75
C ILE A 408 -9.45 -23.61 -25.68
N HIS A 409 -10.13 -24.74 -25.49
CA HIS A 409 -10.02 -25.90 -26.36
C HIS A 409 -11.07 -25.81 -27.47
N PHE A 410 -10.69 -26.20 -28.68
CA PHE A 410 -11.54 -26.16 -29.86
C PHE A 410 -11.27 -27.34 -30.78
N GLY A 411 -12.07 -27.48 -31.84
CA GLY A 411 -12.07 -28.63 -32.72
C GLY A 411 -12.83 -29.82 -32.12
N ALA A 412 -13.36 -30.65 -33.00
CA ALA A 412 -13.92 -31.94 -32.65
C ALA A 412 -13.32 -32.96 -33.61
N GLY A 413 -12.67 -33.97 -33.05
CA GLY A 413 -12.13 -35.06 -33.84
C GLY A 413 -13.14 -35.58 -34.86
N GLY A 414 -12.78 -35.57 -36.14
CA GLY A 414 -13.58 -36.20 -37.19
C GLY A 414 -14.79 -35.42 -37.71
N GLY A 415 -14.73 -34.09 -37.80
CA GLY A 415 -15.75 -33.30 -38.54
C GLY A 415 -17.01 -32.94 -37.75
N ALA A 416 -16.99 -33.09 -36.43
CA ALA A 416 -18.03 -32.56 -35.55
C ALA A 416 -17.90 -31.02 -35.38
N PRO A 417 -18.98 -30.31 -35.03
CA PRO A 417 -18.95 -28.87 -34.78
C PRO A 417 -17.94 -28.51 -33.68
N VAL A 418 -17.26 -27.38 -33.83
CA VAL A 418 -16.29 -26.87 -32.84
C VAL A 418 -17.01 -26.66 -31.50
N HIS A 419 -16.80 -27.56 -30.55
CA HIS A 419 -17.22 -27.35 -29.17
C HIS A 419 -16.12 -26.57 -28.45
N GLU A 420 -16.43 -25.33 -28.09
CA GLU A 420 -15.56 -24.52 -27.24
C GLU A 420 -15.68 -25.02 -25.80
N ILE A 421 -14.60 -25.60 -25.26
CA ILE A 421 -14.52 -25.94 -23.84
C ILE A 421 -13.59 -24.90 -23.20
N ALA A 422 -14.18 -23.80 -22.74
CA ALA A 422 -13.48 -22.83 -21.92
C ALA A 422 -13.37 -23.38 -20.49
N ARG A 423 -12.16 -23.73 -20.07
CA ARG A 423 -11.92 -24.04 -18.66
C ARG A 423 -11.96 -22.73 -17.85
N GLY A 424 -12.49 -22.80 -16.63
CA GLY A 424 -12.58 -21.64 -15.74
C GLY A 424 -11.23 -20.94 -15.56
N LYS A 425 -11.28 -19.63 -15.31
CA LYS A 425 -10.10 -18.80 -15.07
C LYS A 425 -9.35 -19.33 -13.84
N LYS A 426 -8.05 -19.55 -13.98
CA LYS A 426 -7.17 -20.06 -12.91
C LYS A 426 -6.06 -19.07 -12.62
N GLU A 427 -5.79 -18.85 -11.35
CA GLU A 427 -4.63 -18.10 -10.89
C GLU A 427 -3.34 -18.84 -11.27
N ILE A 428 -2.29 -18.11 -11.69
CA ILE A 428 -0.98 -18.72 -11.92
C ILE A 428 -0.29 -19.01 -10.60
N HIS A 429 -0.35 -18.07 -9.65
CA HIS A 429 0.20 -18.18 -8.30
C HIS A 429 -0.85 -17.74 -7.27
N GLY A 430 -0.81 -18.31 -6.07
CA GLY A 430 -1.59 -17.79 -4.94
C GLY A 430 -1.09 -16.41 -4.50
N ILE A 431 -1.92 -15.66 -3.76
CA ILE A 431 -1.59 -14.30 -3.29
C ILE A 431 -0.28 -14.28 -2.48
N GLU A 432 -0.09 -15.23 -1.57
CA GLU A 432 1.13 -15.31 -0.76
C GLU A 432 2.39 -15.54 -1.60
N MET A 433 2.32 -16.42 -2.60
CA MET A 433 3.45 -16.68 -3.50
C MET A 433 3.74 -15.46 -4.39
N HIS A 434 2.70 -14.75 -4.84
CA HIS A 434 2.85 -13.49 -5.56
C HIS A 434 3.56 -12.43 -4.71
N LYS A 435 3.09 -12.23 -3.47
CA LYS A 435 3.70 -11.29 -2.51
C LYS A 435 5.17 -11.62 -2.24
N ALA A 436 5.51 -12.89 -2.02
CA ALA A 436 6.89 -13.33 -1.82
C ALA A 436 7.79 -13.08 -3.04
N ARG A 437 7.27 -13.30 -4.26
CA ARG A 437 7.98 -13.02 -5.52
C ARG A 437 8.20 -11.53 -5.73
N VAL A 438 7.18 -10.71 -5.50
CA VAL A 438 7.27 -9.25 -5.55
C VAL A 438 8.31 -8.75 -4.55
N HIS A 439 8.32 -9.30 -3.32
CA HIS A 439 9.32 -8.99 -2.31
C HIS A 439 10.75 -9.27 -2.80
N ARG A 440 11.03 -10.44 -3.38
CA ARG A 440 12.38 -10.78 -3.88
C ARG A 440 12.84 -9.85 -5.00
N ARG A 441 11.95 -9.52 -5.93
CA ARG A 441 12.23 -8.51 -6.97
C ARG A 441 12.47 -7.12 -6.39
N ALA A 442 11.74 -6.78 -5.33
CA ALA A 442 11.89 -5.53 -4.62
C ALA A 442 13.28 -5.44 -3.97
N ALA A 443 13.70 -6.52 -3.28
CA ALA A 443 15.01 -6.64 -2.68
C ALA A 443 16.12 -6.56 -3.74
N GLU A 444 15.98 -7.28 -4.85
CA GLU A 444 16.91 -7.24 -5.98
C GLU A 444 17.06 -5.80 -6.54
N ARG A 445 15.94 -5.09 -6.74
CA ARG A 445 15.91 -3.73 -7.28
C ARG A 445 16.47 -2.70 -6.32
N GLN A 446 16.02 -2.71 -5.06
CA GLN A 446 16.39 -1.70 -4.06
C GLN A 446 17.75 -2.00 -3.41
N GLY A 447 18.25 -3.24 -3.50
CA GLY A 447 19.51 -3.64 -2.87
C GLY A 447 19.45 -3.62 -1.34
N GLN A 448 18.25 -3.71 -0.77
CA GLN A 448 17.99 -3.70 0.67
C GLN A 448 16.67 -4.45 0.95
N TRP A 449 16.51 -5.00 2.15
CA TRP A 449 15.25 -5.54 2.63
C TRP A 449 15.23 -5.55 4.16
N ILE A 450 14.03 -5.70 4.71
CA ILE A 450 13.77 -5.71 6.15
C ILE A 450 13.11 -7.05 6.50
N ASP A 451 13.54 -7.68 7.57
CA ASP A 451 12.90 -8.89 8.04
C ASP A 451 11.56 -8.58 8.72
N THR A 452 11.58 -7.75 9.77
CA THR A 452 10.35 -7.40 10.51
C THR A 452 10.26 -5.90 10.78
N VAL A 453 9.06 -5.35 10.60
CA VAL A 453 8.68 -4.04 11.14
C VAL A 453 7.51 -4.23 12.09
N ARG A 454 7.70 -3.77 13.32
CA ARG A 454 6.60 -3.59 14.29
C ARG A 454 6.21 -2.13 14.27
N HIS A 455 4.99 -1.85 13.84
CA HIS A 455 4.42 -0.52 13.83
C HIS A 455 3.24 -0.50 14.80
N ALA A 456 3.39 0.23 15.90
CA ALA A 456 2.39 0.31 16.96
C ALA A 456 1.85 1.74 17.07
N VAL A 457 0.53 1.86 17.14
CA VAL A 457 -0.19 3.13 17.30
C VAL A 457 -1.16 2.97 18.46
N GLY A 458 -0.96 3.71 19.54
CA GLY A 458 -1.92 3.80 20.63
C GLY A 458 -2.62 5.15 20.61
N VAL A 459 -3.94 5.15 20.52
CA VAL A 459 -4.79 6.35 20.50
C VAL A 459 -5.54 6.42 21.82
N ASP A 460 -5.43 7.56 22.52
CA ASP A 460 -6.17 7.80 23.77
C ASP A 460 -7.55 8.42 23.54
N ALA A 461 -8.34 8.54 24.61
CA ALA A 461 -9.68 9.12 24.58
C ALA A 461 -9.72 10.60 24.15
N THR A 462 -8.58 11.28 24.07
CA THR A 462 -8.46 12.68 23.62
C THR A 462 -8.03 12.81 22.17
N GLY A 463 -7.71 11.68 21.51
CA GLY A 463 -7.21 11.63 20.14
C GLY A 463 -5.75 12.05 20.00
N VAL A 464 -5.00 12.06 21.10
CA VAL A 464 -3.54 12.01 21.06
C VAL A 464 -3.14 10.57 20.76
N ALA A 465 -2.11 10.41 19.96
CA ALA A 465 -1.57 9.11 19.66
C ALA A 465 -0.08 9.02 19.94
N VAL A 466 0.33 7.86 20.40
CA VAL A 466 1.73 7.49 20.51
C VAL A 466 2.04 6.48 19.42
N VAL A 467 3.00 6.82 18.56
CA VAL A 467 3.44 5.96 17.48
C VAL A 467 4.83 5.46 17.80
N GLN A 468 5.02 4.14 17.74
CA GLN A 468 6.30 3.47 17.88
C GLN A 468 6.55 2.62 16.63
N GLN A 469 7.78 2.64 16.15
CA GLN A 469 8.22 1.76 15.07
C GLN A 469 9.55 1.14 15.42
N ASP A 470 9.58 -0.19 15.43
CA ASP A 470 10.79 -0.98 15.61
C ASP A 470 11.05 -1.78 14.34
N VAL A 471 12.27 -1.69 13.84
CA VAL A 471 12.76 -2.35 12.64
C VAL A 471 13.82 -3.35 13.05
N SER A 472 13.61 -4.61 12.66
CA SER A 472 14.53 -5.71 12.94
C SER A 472 15.09 -6.25 11.64
N GLN A 473 16.41 -6.43 11.64
CA GLN A 473 17.21 -7.01 10.57
C GLN A 473 17.02 -6.28 9.22
N HIS A 474 17.35 -4.99 9.17
CA HIS A 474 17.42 -4.24 7.91
C HIS A 474 18.76 -4.51 7.22
N TRP A 475 18.72 -5.26 6.12
CA TRP A 475 19.87 -5.65 5.33
C TRP A 475 20.11 -4.68 4.17
N PHE A 476 21.39 -4.42 3.88
CA PHE A 476 21.84 -3.61 2.75
C PHE A 476 22.87 -4.41 1.94
N GLU A 477 22.41 -4.93 0.80
CA GLU A 477 23.24 -5.70 -0.14
C GLU A 477 24.21 -4.79 -0.90
N ARG A 478 23.81 -3.54 -1.14
CA ARG A 478 24.62 -2.53 -1.81
C ARG A 478 24.94 -1.39 -0.84
N PRO A 479 26.20 -0.93 -0.79
CA PRO A 479 26.55 0.21 0.03
C PRO A 479 25.83 1.45 -0.47
N LEU A 480 24.94 2.01 0.36
CA LEU A 480 24.39 3.33 0.09
C LEU A 480 25.45 4.40 0.41
N PRO A 481 25.49 5.52 -0.33
CA PRO A 481 26.47 6.58 -0.11
C PRO A 481 26.30 7.30 1.24
N THR A 482 25.18 7.06 1.93
CA THR A 482 24.81 7.67 3.20
C THR A 482 25.02 6.73 4.40
N GLN A 483 25.15 7.32 5.59
CA GLN A 483 25.10 6.64 6.89
C GLN A 483 23.74 6.83 7.59
N VAL A 484 22.77 7.38 6.87
CA VAL A 484 21.50 7.85 7.41
C VAL A 484 20.38 6.98 6.86
N VAL A 485 19.63 6.33 7.76
CA VAL A 485 18.39 5.65 7.43
C VAL A 485 17.26 6.68 7.43
N PRO A 486 16.51 6.86 6.32
CA PRO A 486 15.46 7.85 6.25
C PRO A 486 14.27 7.47 7.14
N VAL A 487 13.70 8.47 7.82
CA VAL A 487 12.48 8.35 8.62
C VAL A 487 11.47 9.36 8.11
N VAL A 488 10.32 8.84 7.66
CA VAL A 488 9.21 9.65 7.16
C VAL A 488 7.98 9.38 7.99
N CYS A 489 7.55 10.38 8.76
CA CYS A 489 6.32 10.34 9.54
C CYS A 489 5.37 11.42 9.02
N SER A 490 4.07 11.15 8.99
CA SER A 490 3.10 12.17 8.61
C SER A 490 1.74 11.95 9.25
N VAL A 491 1.11 13.06 9.64
CA VAL A 491 -0.24 13.12 10.20
C VAL A 491 -1.14 13.93 9.26
N SER A 492 -2.41 13.55 9.19
CA SER A 492 -3.42 14.27 8.40
C SER A 492 -4.00 15.47 9.14
N LEU A 493 -4.17 15.36 10.46
CA LEU A 493 -4.66 16.41 11.36
C LEU A 493 -3.68 16.62 12.52
N GLY A 494 -3.66 17.84 13.07
CA GLY A 494 -2.77 18.19 14.17
C GLY A 494 -1.30 18.15 13.76
N ARG A 495 -0.41 17.95 14.73
CA ARG A 495 1.04 17.93 14.47
C ARG A 495 1.79 16.90 15.32
N ILE A 496 2.93 16.49 14.78
CA ILE A 496 3.94 15.72 15.51
C ILE A 496 4.79 16.72 16.29
N SER A 497 4.86 16.56 17.60
CA SER A 497 5.73 17.40 18.43
C SER A 497 7.18 16.93 18.29
N HIS A 498 8.06 17.82 17.84
CA HIS A 498 9.48 17.52 17.65
C HIS A 498 10.18 17.03 18.93
N ASN A 499 9.79 17.53 20.11
CA ASN A 499 10.38 17.15 21.39
C ASN A 499 10.02 15.73 21.84
N THR A 500 8.98 15.14 21.24
CA THR A 500 8.57 13.76 21.54
C THR A 500 9.20 12.73 20.62
N ILE A 501 9.97 13.18 19.62
CA ILE A 501 10.65 12.30 18.68
C ILE A 501 11.92 11.76 19.32
N GLU A 502 11.83 10.50 19.73
CA GLU A 502 12.88 9.81 20.48
C GLU A 502 13.32 8.55 19.74
N LEU A 503 14.58 8.19 19.92
CA LEU A 503 15.09 6.88 19.51
C LEU A 503 14.60 5.83 20.51
N SER A 504 14.35 4.61 20.02
CA SER A 504 14.14 3.43 20.88
C SER A 504 15.39 3.11 21.70
N GLU A 505 15.25 2.35 22.78
CA GLU A 505 16.39 1.88 23.58
C GLU A 505 17.39 1.06 22.76
N ILE A 506 16.92 0.29 21.77
CA ILE A 506 17.78 -0.46 20.84
C ILE A 506 18.66 0.51 20.03
N SER A 507 18.09 1.63 19.57
CA SER A 507 18.86 2.65 18.83
C SER A 507 19.77 3.49 19.71
N LYS A 508 19.35 3.82 20.94
CA LYS A 508 20.17 4.54 21.92
C LYS A 508 21.39 3.70 22.32
N SER A 509 21.18 2.43 22.66
CA SER A 509 22.25 1.50 23.04
C SER A 509 23.23 1.23 21.89
N ALA A 510 22.76 1.26 20.65
CA ALA A 510 23.61 1.18 19.45
C ALA A 510 24.38 2.48 19.13
N GLY A 511 24.18 3.55 19.91
CA GLY A 511 24.86 4.84 19.73
C GLY A 511 24.35 5.66 18.54
N TYR A 512 23.13 5.37 18.05
CA TYR A 512 22.57 6.08 16.90
C TYR A 512 22.14 7.50 17.25
N GLN A 513 22.15 8.37 16.25
CA GLN A 513 21.81 9.77 16.43
C GLN A 513 20.83 10.21 15.35
N TRP A 514 19.87 11.04 15.72
CA TRP A 514 19.01 11.67 14.72
C TRP A 514 19.75 12.75 13.94
N VAL A 515 19.40 12.88 12.67
CA VAL A 515 19.83 13.94 11.76
C VAL A 515 18.59 14.59 11.12
N ASN A 516 18.67 15.89 10.86
CA ASN A 516 17.57 16.68 10.27
C ASN A 516 16.26 16.59 11.08
N ARG A 517 16.34 16.59 12.42
CA ARG A 517 15.13 16.69 13.24
C ARG A 517 14.44 18.03 13.00
N PRO A 518 13.11 18.06 12.92
CA PRO A 518 12.38 19.32 12.88
C PRO A 518 12.64 20.09 14.17
N GLN A 519 12.75 21.42 14.08
CA GLN A 519 12.89 22.30 15.24
C GLN A 519 11.53 22.75 15.81
N GLY A 520 10.44 22.15 15.35
CA GLY A 520 9.09 22.61 15.61
C GLY A 520 8.01 21.56 15.36
N PRO A 521 6.78 21.79 15.85
CA PRO A 521 5.63 20.96 15.51
C PRO A 521 5.40 20.95 14.00
N VAL A 522 5.33 19.76 13.40
CA VAL A 522 5.16 19.60 11.95
C VAL A 522 4.11 18.55 11.62
N GLN A 523 3.40 18.73 10.50
CA GLN A 523 2.49 17.69 9.97
C GLN A 523 3.26 16.52 9.33
N ARG A 524 4.51 16.77 8.93
CA ARG A 524 5.38 15.77 8.29
C ARG A 524 6.80 15.90 8.80
N VAL A 525 7.36 14.79 9.24
CA VAL A 525 8.77 14.66 9.63
C VAL A 525 9.49 13.99 8.46
N ARG A 526 10.57 14.63 8.00
CA ARG A 526 11.58 14.03 7.11
C ARG A 526 12.91 14.13 7.83
N ALA A 527 13.19 13.14 8.64
CA ALA A 527 14.42 13.05 9.42
C ALA A 527 15.21 11.81 8.99
N GLY A 528 16.33 11.57 9.63
CA GLY A 528 17.02 10.30 9.47
C GLY A 528 17.77 9.88 10.71
N ILE A 529 18.09 8.60 10.80
CA ILE A 529 18.85 7.99 11.88
C ILE A 529 20.26 7.73 11.35
N HIS A 530 21.23 8.47 11.85
CA HIS A 530 22.65 8.27 11.59
C HIS A 530 23.17 7.10 12.41
N VAL A 531 23.58 6.04 11.72
CA VAL A 531 24.01 4.78 12.36
C VAL A 531 25.52 4.72 12.63
N GLY A 532 26.27 5.79 12.31
CA GLY A 532 27.71 5.88 12.58
C GLY A 532 28.59 5.02 11.66
N ARG A 533 27.99 4.31 10.71
CA ARG A 533 28.66 3.46 9.73
C ARG A 533 27.98 3.56 8.38
N ARG A 534 28.68 3.21 7.30
CA ARG A 534 28.06 3.06 5.97
C ARG A 534 26.97 1.99 6.03
N LEU A 535 25.86 2.23 5.32
CA LEU A 535 24.77 1.26 5.18
C LEU A 535 25.20 0.13 4.25
N THR A 536 25.93 -0.84 4.80
CA THR A 536 26.44 -2.04 4.13
C THR A 536 26.74 -3.11 5.18
N GLY A 537 26.68 -4.38 4.80
CA GLY A 537 27.09 -5.49 5.66
C GLY A 537 25.97 -6.02 6.57
N PRO A 538 26.27 -6.32 7.85
CA PRO A 538 25.32 -7.03 8.72
C PRO A 538 24.06 -6.19 8.97
N ALA A 539 22.95 -6.89 9.19
CA ALA A 539 21.65 -6.27 9.41
C ALA A 539 21.68 -5.21 10.52
N LEU A 540 20.81 -4.21 10.39
CA LEU A 540 20.62 -3.13 11.35
C LEU A 540 19.28 -3.29 12.08
N ASP A 541 19.31 -3.14 13.39
CA ASP A 541 18.11 -3.02 14.22
C ASP A 541 18.01 -1.57 14.68
N TYR A 542 16.85 -0.94 14.48
CA TYR A 542 16.63 0.43 14.91
C TYR A 542 15.15 0.66 15.19
N GLY A 543 14.85 1.71 15.95
CA GLY A 543 13.47 2.04 16.27
C GLY A 543 13.35 3.45 16.80
N TYR A 544 12.14 3.98 16.75
CA TYR A 544 11.82 5.33 17.18
C TYR A 544 10.38 5.44 17.66
N ARG A 545 10.12 6.47 18.45
CA ARG A 545 8.81 6.80 19.02
C ARG A 545 8.52 8.28 18.86
N TYR A 546 7.26 8.63 18.66
CA TYR A 546 6.80 10.03 18.66
C TYR A 546 5.34 10.14 19.09
N LYS A 547 4.96 11.31 19.59
CA LYS A 547 3.58 11.65 19.93
C LYS A 547 2.97 12.56 18.86
N CYS A 548 1.76 12.22 18.46
CA CYS A 548 0.90 12.95 17.53
C CYS A 548 -0.22 13.60 18.33
N PHE A 549 -0.35 14.92 18.26
CA PHE A 549 -1.31 15.65 19.07
C PHE A 549 -2.54 16.01 18.25
N ASN A 550 -3.72 15.67 18.80
CA ASN A 550 -5.04 15.92 18.20
C ASN A 550 -5.22 15.33 16.79
N THR A 551 -4.50 14.26 16.47
CA THR A 551 -4.42 13.72 15.11
C THR A 551 -5.62 12.86 14.72
N TYR A 552 -6.26 12.20 15.69
CA TYR A 552 -7.37 11.29 15.46
C TYR A 552 -8.66 11.90 15.97
N ALA A 553 -9.71 11.93 15.16
CA ALA A 553 -11.04 12.25 15.60
C ALA A 553 -11.59 11.16 16.53
N ILE A 554 -12.20 11.56 17.63
CA ILE A 554 -12.82 10.69 18.63
C ILE A 554 -14.35 10.80 18.59
N THR A 555 -14.87 11.84 17.94
CA THR A 555 -16.32 12.03 17.75
C THR A 555 -16.71 12.09 16.28
N ARG A 556 -17.95 11.69 15.97
CA ARG A 556 -18.52 11.82 14.61
C ARG A 556 -18.43 13.26 14.08
N TRP A 557 -18.71 14.25 14.91
CA TRP A 557 -18.60 15.66 14.50
C TRP A 557 -17.17 16.03 14.09
N GLU A 558 -16.16 15.59 14.84
CA GLU A 558 -14.75 15.85 14.49
C GLU A 558 -14.38 15.27 13.13
N THR A 559 -14.84 14.05 12.82
CA THR A 559 -14.58 13.43 11.52
C THR A 559 -15.22 14.23 10.37
N ILE A 560 -16.45 14.72 10.56
CA ILE A 560 -17.18 15.52 9.57
C ILE A 560 -16.47 16.85 9.35
N ALA A 561 -16.20 17.59 10.43
CA ALA A 561 -15.52 18.88 10.36
C ALA A 561 -14.11 18.77 9.75
N ALA A 562 -13.36 17.71 10.08
CA ALA A 562 -12.07 17.45 9.46
C ALA A 562 -12.18 17.14 7.95
N CYS A 563 -13.21 16.38 7.55
CA CYS A 563 -13.49 16.05 6.15
C CYS A 563 -13.90 17.30 5.33
N GLU A 564 -14.80 18.11 5.86
CA GLU A 564 -15.27 19.36 5.23
C GLU A 564 -14.10 20.35 5.09
N ARG A 565 -13.28 20.49 6.12
CA ARG A 565 -12.08 21.33 6.08
C ARG A 565 -11.05 20.86 5.04
N GLU A 566 -10.78 19.56 4.94
CA GLU A 566 -9.91 19.01 3.88
C GLU A 566 -10.47 19.32 2.48
N SER A 567 -11.79 19.23 2.30
CA SER A 567 -12.48 19.58 1.06
C SER A 567 -12.32 21.07 0.71
N LEU A 568 -12.53 21.97 1.68
CA LEU A 568 -12.33 23.41 1.51
C LEU A 568 -10.88 23.75 1.16
N GLN A 569 -9.90 23.14 1.83
CA GLN A 569 -8.48 23.34 1.52
C GLN A 569 -8.13 22.89 0.11
N ARG A 570 -8.67 21.75 -0.34
CA ARG A 570 -8.47 21.26 -1.72
C ARG A 570 -9.06 22.19 -2.77
N ALA A 571 -10.21 22.80 -2.50
CA ALA A 571 -10.83 23.77 -3.39
C ALA A 571 -9.97 25.04 -3.56
N ARG A 572 -9.15 25.39 -2.55
CA ARG A 572 -8.23 26.54 -2.59
C ARG A 572 -6.90 26.25 -3.31
N VAL A 573 -6.54 24.99 -3.56
CA VAL A 573 -5.30 24.64 -4.27
C VAL A 573 -5.49 24.88 -5.78
N PRO A 574 -4.67 25.73 -6.43
CA PRO A 574 -4.78 26.01 -7.86
C PRO A 574 -4.74 24.75 -8.72
N ALA A 575 -5.50 24.73 -9.82
CA ALA A 575 -5.46 23.65 -10.79
C ALA A 575 -4.02 23.47 -11.31
N GLY A 576 -3.43 22.29 -11.08
CA GLY A 576 -2.06 21.95 -11.48
C GLY A 576 -1.07 21.72 -10.33
N GLN A 577 -1.42 22.05 -9.07
CA GLN A 577 -0.63 21.63 -7.92
C GLN A 577 -1.10 20.26 -7.41
N ALA A 578 -0.14 19.39 -7.04
CA ALA A 578 -0.40 18.05 -6.55
C ALA A 578 -1.32 18.11 -5.31
N ARG A 579 -2.57 17.68 -5.48
CA ARG A 579 -3.54 17.59 -4.39
C ARG A 579 -3.06 16.57 -3.36
N ARG A 580 -3.32 16.82 -2.07
CA ARG A 580 -3.01 15.84 -1.02
C ARG A 580 -3.75 14.53 -1.34
N PRO A 581 -3.07 13.37 -1.34
CA PRO A 581 -3.68 12.12 -1.78
C PRO A 581 -4.56 11.44 -0.72
N ARG A 582 -4.70 12.01 0.49
CA ARG A 582 -5.57 11.50 1.57
C ARG A 582 -6.89 12.26 1.57
N VAL A 583 -7.98 11.60 1.21
CA VAL A 583 -9.35 12.06 1.48
C VAL A 583 -9.78 11.40 2.78
N ARG A 584 -9.98 12.17 3.86
CA ARG A 584 -10.75 11.64 5.00
C ARG A 584 -12.17 11.35 4.56
N LEU A 585 -12.73 10.26 5.04
CA LEU A 585 -14.14 9.96 4.87
C LEU A 585 -14.86 10.36 6.15
N ALA A 586 -16.04 10.97 6.01
CA ALA A 586 -16.89 11.25 7.16
C ALA A 586 -17.13 9.97 7.97
N GLU A 587 -17.15 10.09 9.30
CA GLU A 587 -17.38 8.99 10.25
C GLU A 587 -16.28 7.93 10.33
N LEU A 588 -15.21 8.02 9.54
CA LEU A 588 -14.12 7.06 9.54
C LEU A 588 -12.81 7.71 9.96
N GLU A 589 -12.10 7.02 10.85
CA GLU A 589 -10.70 7.32 11.15
C GLU A 589 -9.76 6.25 10.61
N VAL A 590 -8.49 6.63 10.47
CA VAL A 590 -7.49 5.79 9.83
C VAL A 590 -6.09 6.02 10.39
N THR A 591 -5.39 4.93 10.64
CA THR A 591 -3.93 4.91 10.72
C THR A 591 -3.36 4.08 9.57
N SER A 592 -2.15 4.43 9.09
CA SER A 592 -1.57 3.81 7.90
C SER A 592 -0.10 3.49 8.05
N TYR A 593 0.33 2.39 7.43
CA TYR A 593 1.73 2.09 7.18
C TYR A 593 2.01 2.02 5.67
N VAL A 594 3.01 2.76 5.18
CA VAL A 594 3.44 2.73 3.76
C VAL A 594 4.68 1.85 3.63
N VAL A 595 4.61 0.84 2.77
CA VAL A 595 5.73 -0.08 2.52
C VAL A 595 6.73 0.57 1.58
N ARG A 596 7.79 1.15 2.15
CA ARG A 596 8.83 1.87 1.41
C ARG A 596 9.96 0.98 0.91
N ALA A 597 10.31 -0.03 1.70
CA ALA A 597 11.33 -1.02 1.40
C ALA A 597 10.74 -2.45 1.45
N PRO A 598 11.34 -3.42 0.75
CA PRO A 598 10.94 -4.82 0.79
C PRO A 598 10.94 -5.30 2.24
N LEU A 599 9.80 -5.81 2.67
CA LEU A 599 9.59 -6.23 4.04
C LEU A 599 9.06 -7.66 4.03
N ARG A 600 9.64 -8.54 4.87
CA ARG A 600 9.14 -9.91 5.02
C ARG A 600 7.95 -10.01 5.96
N GLN A 601 7.89 -9.20 7.01
CA GLN A 601 6.78 -9.21 7.95
C GLN A 601 6.46 -7.82 8.49
N LEU A 602 5.21 -7.38 8.32
CA LEU A 602 4.65 -6.23 9.04
C LEU A 602 3.78 -6.73 10.19
N VAL A 603 4.06 -6.23 11.39
CA VAL A 603 3.17 -6.36 12.56
C VAL A 603 2.63 -4.97 12.86
N PHE A 604 1.39 -4.72 12.46
CA PHE A 604 0.72 -3.43 12.64
C PHE A 604 -0.26 -3.54 13.80
N ARG A 605 0.11 -2.97 14.95
CA ARG A 605 -0.71 -2.91 16.15
C ARG A 605 -1.41 -1.56 16.27
N VAL A 606 -2.70 -1.61 16.57
CA VAL A 606 -3.51 -0.43 16.84
C VAL A 606 -4.24 -0.65 18.15
N GLN A 607 -3.97 0.22 19.13
CA GLN A 607 -4.79 0.34 20.32
C GLN A 607 -5.71 1.53 20.14
N LEU A 608 -7.01 1.27 20.25
CA LEU A 608 -8.07 2.27 20.17
C LEU A 608 -8.44 2.75 21.57
N PRO A 609 -9.06 3.94 21.70
CA PRO A 609 -9.54 4.40 22.99
C PRO A 609 -10.61 3.45 23.53
N GLY A 610 -10.45 3.02 24.78
CA GLY A 610 -11.48 2.27 25.49
C GLY A 610 -12.71 3.14 25.73
N GLY A 611 -13.89 2.54 25.59
CA GLY A 611 -15.15 3.26 25.73
C GLY A 611 -16.35 2.33 25.88
N GLN A 612 -17.54 2.91 26.11
CA GLN A 612 -18.79 2.13 26.27
C GLN A 612 -19.15 1.30 25.03
N TYR A 613 -18.63 1.65 23.85
CA TYR A 613 -18.90 0.97 22.59
C TYR A 613 -17.59 0.42 22.01
N PRO A 614 -17.50 -0.90 21.76
CA PRO A 614 -16.29 -1.50 21.23
C PRO A 614 -16.07 -1.04 19.78
N LEU A 615 -14.99 -0.29 19.54
CA LEU A 615 -14.59 0.09 18.20
C LEU A 615 -14.09 -1.15 17.44
N LYS A 616 -14.69 -1.39 16.27
CA LYS A 616 -14.31 -2.50 15.39
C LYS A 616 -13.54 -1.97 14.17
N PRO A 617 -12.21 -2.09 14.14
CA PRO A 617 -11.44 -1.71 12.98
C PRO A 617 -11.56 -2.75 11.85
N PHE A 618 -11.24 -2.31 10.64
CA PHE A 618 -11.12 -3.11 9.43
C PHE A 618 -9.90 -2.67 8.62
N VAL A 619 -9.42 -3.56 7.75
CA VAL A 619 -8.26 -3.31 6.90
C VAL A 619 -8.70 -2.72 5.57
N GLN A 620 -7.92 -1.78 5.05
CA GLN A 620 -7.99 -1.37 3.66
C GLN A 620 -6.57 -1.27 3.09
N VAL A 621 -6.31 -1.96 1.98
CA VAL A 621 -5.02 -1.91 1.28
C VAL A 621 -5.15 -0.99 0.08
N MET A 622 -4.27 0.01 0.02
CA MET A 622 -4.19 0.95 -1.08
C MET A 622 -2.92 0.70 -1.87
N ARG A 623 -3.02 0.70 -3.20
CA ARG A 623 -1.88 0.59 -4.13
C ARG A 623 -1.62 1.94 -4.78
N TRP A 624 -0.36 2.27 -5.00
CA TRP A 624 0.00 3.44 -5.80
C TRP A 624 -0.39 3.22 -7.28
N SER A 625 -1.09 4.17 -7.90
CA SER A 625 -1.74 3.98 -9.22
C SER A 625 -0.78 3.63 -10.34
N THR A 626 0.49 4.07 -10.28
CA THR A 626 1.50 3.73 -11.28
C THR A 626 2.14 2.36 -11.05
N TYR A 627 1.84 1.65 -9.96
CA TYR A 627 2.32 0.28 -9.75
C TYR A 627 1.94 -0.60 -10.94
N PRO A 628 2.85 -1.44 -11.48
CA PRO A 628 4.16 -1.85 -10.93
C PRO A 628 5.32 -0.86 -11.13
N ALA A 629 5.14 0.25 -11.86
CA ALA A 629 6.14 1.30 -11.96
C ALA A 629 6.17 2.15 -10.68
N THR A 630 6.92 1.70 -9.68
CA THR A 630 7.11 2.43 -8.42
C THR A 630 8.36 3.30 -8.48
N PRO A 631 8.24 4.62 -8.24
CA PRO A 631 9.38 5.53 -8.12
C PRO A 631 10.19 5.25 -6.86
N LEU A 632 11.51 5.41 -6.95
CA LEU A 632 12.43 5.31 -5.82
C LEU A 632 13.12 6.65 -5.56
N ASP A 633 13.42 6.95 -4.30
CA ASP A 633 14.24 8.08 -3.89
C ASP A 633 15.76 7.78 -3.94
N GLU A 634 16.57 8.73 -3.48
CA GLU A 634 18.03 8.61 -3.36
C GLU A 634 18.49 7.53 -2.37
N HIS A 635 17.59 7.06 -1.49
CA HIS A 635 17.82 5.95 -0.56
C HIS A 635 17.32 4.62 -1.13
N LEU A 636 16.94 4.58 -2.41
CA LEU A 636 16.36 3.42 -3.09
C LEU A 636 15.08 2.91 -2.43
N GLN A 637 14.32 3.78 -1.75
CA GLN A 637 13.03 3.46 -1.13
C GLN A 637 11.88 4.05 -1.94
N PHE A 638 10.69 3.45 -1.85
CA PHE A 638 9.51 3.97 -2.53
C PHE A 638 9.12 5.37 -2.02
N HIS A 639 8.91 6.28 -2.97
CA HIS A 639 8.61 7.68 -2.71
C HIS A 639 7.35 8.17 -3.44
N GLU A 640 6.39 8.70 -2.69
CA GLU A 640 5.11 9.19 -3.20
C GLU A 640 5.12 10.67 -3.65
N HIS A 641 6.17 11.46 -3.40
CA HIS A 641 6.16 12.90 -3.69
C HIS A 641 6.98 13.26 -4.93
N GLY A 642 6.48 14.23 -5.70
CA GLY A 642 7.11 14.68 -6.95
C GLY A 642 6.90 13.73 -8.13
N THR A 643 6.12 12.68 -7.94
CA THR A 643 5.85 11.62 -8.92
C THR A 643 4.37 11.63 -9.28
N GLU A 644 4.04 11.47 -10.55
CA GLU A 644 2.65 11.26 -10.99
C GLU A 644 2.11 9.98 -10.33
N GLY A 645 0.93 10.05 -9.72
CA GLY A 645 0.26 8.91 -9.12
C GLY A 645 -0.65 9.27 -7.94
N GLU A 646 -1.55 8.35 -7.61
CA GLU A 646 -2.49 8.48 -6.49
C GLU A 646 -2.72 7.14 -5.81
N TRP A 647 -3.25 7.16 -4.58
CA TRP A 647 -3.61 5.94 -3.86
C TRP A 647 -4.95 5.41 -4.36
N VAL A 648 -4.96 4.20 -4.92
CA VAL A 648 -6.15 3.50 -5.42
C VAL A 648 -6.43 2.28 -4.55
N ASN A 649 -7.69 1.95 -4.32
CA ASN A 649 -8.08 0.80 -3.52
C ASN A 649 -7.66 -0.51 -4.20
N ASP A 650 -6.93 -1.37 -3.48
CA ASP A 650 -6.63 -2.73 -3.89
C ASP A 650 -7.63 -3.68 -3.23
N ALA A 651 -8.77 -3.88 -3.88
CA ALA A 651 -9.87 -4.66 -3.30
C ALA A 651 -9.48 -6.12 -3.01
N GLU A 652 -8.58 -6.68 -3.81
CA GLU A 652 -8.17 -8.07 -3.69
C GLU A 652 -7.22 -8.28 -2.50
N LEU A 653 -6.17 -7.45 -2.39
CA LEU A 653 -5.33 -7.48 -1.21
C LEU A 653 -6.09 -7.05 0.04
N THR A 654 -7.03 -6.12 -0.07
CA THR A 654 -7.90 -5.76 1.05
C THR A 654 -8.68 -6.96 1.57
N ALA A 655 -9.33 -7.73 0.69
CA ALA A 655 -10.07 -8.92 1.07
C ALA A 655 -9.16 -9.99 1.69
N HIS A 656 -7.96 -10.19 1.11
CA HIS A 656 -6.97 -11.14 1.62
C HIS A 656 -6.46 -10.78 3.02
N GLU A 657 -6.03 -9.53 3.22
CA GLU A 657 -5.42 -9.08 4.47
C GLU A 657 -6.43 -8.81 5.58
N SER A 658 -7.70 -8.60 5.24
CA SER A 658 -8.77 -8.47 6.25
C SER A 658 -8.89 -9.72 7.12
N GLY A 659 -8.55 -10.91 6.59
CA GLY A 659 -8.51 -12.16 7.37
C GLY A 659 -7.35 -12.26 8.35
N HIS A 660 -6.39 -11.33 8.31
CA HIS A 660 -5.20 -11.31 9.17
C HIS A 660 -5.25 -10.24 10.26
N LEU A 661 -6.35 -9.50 10.37
CA LEU A 661 -6.62 -8.59 11.47
C LEU A 661 -7.26 -9.37 12.63
N SER A 662 -6.63 -9.34 13.79
CA SER A 662 -7.09 -10.05 14.98
C SER A 662 -7.12 -9.13 16.19
N GLN A 663 -8.11 -9.34 17.07
CA GLN A 663 -8.17 -8.66 18.36
C GLN A 663 -7.32 -9.46 19.37
N ILE A 664 -6.33 -8.83 19.98
CA ILE A 664 -5.39 -9.47 20.92
C ILE A 664 -5.56 -8.98 22.37
N GLY A 665 -6.39 -7.97 22.59
CA GLY A 665 -6.80 -7.45 23.89
C GLY A 665 -8.14 -6.71 23.76
N GLU A 666 -8.64 -6.11 24.83
CA GLU A 666 -9.97 -5.46 24.82
C GLU A 666 -10.06 -4.38 23.74
N ASP A 667 -9.07 -3.47 23.68
CA ASP A 667 -9.02 -2.40 22.68
C ASP A 667 -7.81 -2.49 21.74
N VAL A 668 -7.12 -3.64 21.71
CA VAL A 668 -5.88 -3.82 20.95
C VAL A 668 -6.09 -4.78 19.80
N TRP A 669 -5.77 -4.30 18.60
CA TRP A 669 -5.87 -5.02 17.34
C TRP A 669 -4.50 -5.18 16.70
N GLU A 670 -4.25 -6.34 16.09
CA GLU A 670 -3.00 -6.66 15.43
C GLU A 670 -3.29 -7.20 14.02
N LEU A 671 -2.75 -6.52 13.02
CA LEU A 671 -2.67 -6.97 11.64
C LEU A 671 -1.27 -7.53 11.37
N ARG A 672 -1.20 -8.81 11.00
CA ARG A 672 0.05 -9.45 10.57
C ARG A 672 0.06 -9.66 9.07
N VAL A 673 1.00 -9.03 8.38
CA VAL A 673 1.15 -9.17 6.93
C VAL A 673 2.50 -9.79 6.62
N SER A 674 2.48 -10.98 6.02
CA SER A 674 3.67 -11.59 5.39
C SER A 674 3.92 -10.95 4.04
N TYR A 675 5.17 -10.66 3.70
CA TYR A 675 5.62 -10.06 2.44
C TYR A 675 4.76 -8.86 1.96
N PRO A 676 4.51 -7.83 2.79
CA PRO A 676 3.73 -6.68 2.37
C PRO A 676 4.35 -6.01 1.12
N MET A 677 3.50 -5.59 0.18
CA MET A 677 3.95 -5.18 -1.15
C MET A 677 4.51 -3.75 -1.16
N VAL A 678 5.71 -3.55 -1.71
CA VAL A 678 6.30 -2.21 -1.89
C VAL A 678 5.39 -1.34 -2.77
N GLY A 679 5.25 -0.06 -2.40
CA GLY A 679 4.31 0.85 -3.08
C GLY A 679 2.84 0.64 -2.71
N HIS A 680 2.59 -0.16 -1.67
CA HIS A 680 1.27 -0.30 -1.05
C HIS A 680 1.25 0.38 0.33
N ARG A 681 0.05 0.80 0.73
CA ARG A 681 -0.26 1.36 2.02
C ARG A 681 -1.32 0.50 2.69
N TYR A 682 -1.05 0.07 3.90
CA TYR A 682 -1.95 -0.72 4.73
C TYR A 682 -2.63 0.23 5.70
N ASP A 683 -3.93 0.41 5.55
CA ASP A 683 -4.77 1.24 6.40
C ASP A 683 -5.51 0.34 7.41
N VAL A 684 -5.45 0.68 8.69
CA VAL A 684 -6.38 0.17 9.71
C VAL A 684 -7.37 1.29 9.99
N ARG A 685 -8.63 1.03 9.67
CA ARG A 685 -9.73 2.00 9.70
C ARG A 685 -10.77 1.60 10.72
N TRP A 686 -11.41 2.57 11.36
CA TRP A 686 -12.54 2.29 12.25
C TRP A 686 -13.60 3.36 12.09
N ARG A 687 -14.84 2.99 12.40
CA ARG A 687 -15.94 3.96 12.47
C ARG A 687 -15.88 4.66 13.81
N VAL A 688 -15.87 5.99 13.77
CA VAL A 688 -15.99 6.82 14.96
C VAL A 688 -17.49 6.92 15.26
N GLU A 689 -17.91 6.36 16.39
CA GLU A 689 -19.32 6.37 16.77
C GLU A 689 -19.81 7.79 17.08
N PRO A 690 -21.12 8.07 16.89
CA PRO A 690 -21.71 9.31 17.38
C PRO A 690 -21.53 9.40 18.89
N PHE A 691 -21.02 10.54 19.35
CA PHE A 691 -21.10 10.91 20.76
C PHE A 691 -22.58 10.88 21.15
N ARG A 692 -22.98 9.86 21.92
CA ARG A 692 -24.29 9.82 22.56
C ARG A 692 -24.09 10.25 24.01
N PRO A 693 -24.56 11.44 24.42
CA PRO A 693 -24.59 11.75 25.84
C PRO A 693 -25.44 10.68 26.53
N ALA A 694 -25.03 10.27 27.73
CA ALA A 694 -25.70 9.24 28.52
C ALA A 694 -27.16 9.60 28.86
N VAL A 695 -27.56 10.86 28.67
CA VAL A 695 -28.92 11.37 28.84
C VAL A 695 -29.25 12.32 27.67
N PRO A 696 -30.35 12.12 26.92
CA PRO A 696 -30.82 13.12 25.98
C PRO A 696 -31.32 14.32 26.78
N LEU A 697 -30.60 15.45 26.74
CA LEU A 697 -31.13 16.71 27.26
C LEU A 697 -32.32 17.15 26.39
N GLN A 698 -33.45 17.44 27.04
CA GLN A 698 -34.71 17.86 26.39
C GLN A 698 -34.61 19.18 25.60
N ASP A 699 -33.47 19.89 25.63
CA ASP A 699 -33.31 21.24 25.04
C ASP A 699 -32.08 21.41 24.11
N THR A 700 -31.54 20.32 23.55
CA THR A 700 -30.34 20.35 22.68
C THR A 700 -30.47 21.29 21.48
N THR A 701 -31.66 21.41 20.88
CA THR A 701 -31.93 22.30 19.74
C THR A 701 -31.82 23.77 20.12
N ARG A 702 -32.37 24.18 21.27
CA ARG A 702 -32.33 25.56 21.74
C ARG A 702 -30.91 25.95 22.15
N ILE A 703 -30.22 25.06 22.85
CA ILE A 703 -28.83 25.28 23.27
C ILE A 703 -27.95 25.45 22.03
N ARG A 704 -28.09 24.57 21.04
CA ARG A 704 -27.39 24.71 19.75
C ARG A 704 -27.73 26.04 19.07
N GLY A 705 -29.01 26.41 19.02
CA GLY A 705 -29.43 27.71 18.47
C GLY A 705 -28.76 28.89 19.17
N ARG A 706 -28.70 28.86 20.51
CA ARG A 706 -27.99 29.86 21.33
C ARG A 706 -26.50 29.86 21.01
N THR A 707 -25.83 28.71 20.98
CA THR A 707 -24.40 28.61 20.64
C THR A 707 -24.10 29.20 19.27
N LEU A 708 -24.94 28.92 18.26
CA LEU A 708 -24.78 29.45 16.91
C LEU A 708 -24.97 30.96 16.85
N ALA A 709 -26.00 31.49 17.52
CA ALA A 709 -26.24 32.92 17.61
C ALA A 709 -25.08 33.65 18.30
N MET A 710 -24.55 33.07 19.38
CA MET A 710 -23.37 33.60 20.08
C MET A 710 -22.13 33.60 19.20
N ARG A 711 -21.82 32.49 18.52
CA ARG A 711 -20.69 32.42 17.58
C ARG A 711 -20.80 33.47 16.49
N SER A 712 -21.98 33.60 15.87
CA SER A 712 -22.22 34.61 14.83
C SER A 712 -22.01 36.03 15.34
N THR A 713 -22.48 36.32 16.55
CA THR A 713 -22.31 37.62 17.21
C THR A 713 -20.84 37.91 17.49
N LEU A 714 -20.11 36.93 18.05
CA LEU A 714 -18.71 37.07 18.43
C LEU A 714 -17.76 37.18 17.25
N LEU A 715 -18.09 36.55 16.12
CA LEU A 715 -17.32 36.67 14.88
C LEU A 715 -17.54 38.01 14.18
N SER A 716 -18.57 38.78 14.55
CA SER A 716 -18.82 40.13 14.03
C SER A 716 -17.95 41.16 14.75
N ARG A 717 -17.00 41.74 14.00
CA ARG A 717 -16.14 42.81 14.51
C ARG A 717 -16.89 44.05 14.96
N GLU A 718 -17.88 44.48 14.18
CA GLU A 718 -18.69 45.66 14.48
C GLU A 718 -19.44 45.47 15.79
N THR A 719 -19.96 44.25 16.00
CA THR A 719 -20.61 43.89 17.26
C THR A 719 -19.60 43.89 18.39
N MET A 720 -18.47 43.19 18.27
CA MET A 720 -17.45 43.17 19.34
C MET A 720 -16.93 44.56 19.72
N ALA A 721 -16.76 45.47 18.75
CA ALA A 721 -16.36 46.85 19.01
C ALA A 721 -17.42 47.64 19.80
N ALA A 722 -18.71 47.40 19.55
CA ALA A 722 -19.80 48.02 20.32
C ALA A 722 -19.86 47.54 21.78
N TYR A 723 -19.28 46.38 22.11
CA TYR A 723 -19.24 45.79 23.45
C TYR A 723 -17.93 46.05 24.21
N GLU A 724 -17.08 46.96 23.73
CA GLU A 724 -15.80 47.25 24.36
C GLU A 724 -15.93 47.64 25.84
N GLY A 725 -16.88 48.53 26.17
CA GLY A 725 -17.14 48.97 27.55
C GLY A 725 -17.47 47.82 28.52
N PRO A 726 -18.51 47.00 28.22
CA PRO A 726 -18.84 45.81 29.00
C PRO A 726 -17.68 44.80 29.13
N LEU A 727 -16.91 44.59 28.06
CA LEU A 727 -15.76 43.69 28.07
C LEU A 727 -14.64 44.19 28.99
N ARG A 728 -14.40 45.50 29.03
CA ARG A 728 -13.45 46.13 29.98
C ARG A 728 -13.92 46.05 31.42
N ALA A 729 -15.22 46.17 31.67
CA ALA A 729 -15.79 45.96 33.00
C ALA A 729 -15.56 44.51 33.47
N TRP A 730 -15.94 43.53 32.64
CA TRP A 730 -15.67 42.12 32.91
C TRP A 730 -14.17 41.82 33.06
N GLU A 731 -13.30 42.46 32.27
CA GLU A 731 -11.84 42.31 32.40
C GLU A 731 -11.36 42.71 33.79
N SER A 732 -11.77 43.88 34.28
CA SER A 732 -11.39 44.38 35.60
C SER A 732 -11.82 43.38 36.69
N GLU A 733 -13.07 42.95 36.61
CA GLU A 733 -13.67 41.95 37.49
C GLU A 733 -12.92 40.61 37.46
N PHE A 734 -12.59 40.11 36.27
CA PHE A 734 -11.89 38.85 36.09
C PHE A 734 -10.43 38.92 36.57
N ARG A 735 -9.77 40.07 36.39
CA ARG A 735 -8.40 40.31 36.91
C ARG A 735 -8.38 40.38 38.43
N ASP A 736 -9.38 40.98 39.07
CA ASP A 736 -9.52 40.97 40.54
C ASP A 736 -9.63 39.54 41.08
N VAL A 737 -10.42 38.69 40.41
CA VAL A 737 -10.52 37.27 40.74
C VAL A 737 -9.18 36.56 40.53
N LEU A 738 -8.51 36.75 39.39
CA LEU A 738 -7.18 36.19 39.14
C LEU A 738 -6.18 36.55 40.26
N ASN A 739 -6.13 37.83 40.63
CA ASN A 739 -5.23 38.32 41.68
C ASN A 739 -5.58 37.79 43.07
N SER A 740 -6.87 37.55 43.37
CA SER A 740 -7.30 36.91 44.62
C SER A 740 -6.90 35.44 44.73
N ILE A 741 -6.68 34.77 43.58
CA ILE A 741 -6.33 33.36 43.47
C ILE A 741 -4.80 33.16 43.51
N GLY A 742 -4.02 34.16 43.09
CA GLY A 742 -2.56 34.12 43.12
C GLY A 742 -2.02 33.94 44.55
N SER A 743 -1.05 33.04 44.73
CA SER A 743 -0.38 32.86 46.02
C SER A 743 0.28 34.18 46.47
N ALA A 744 0.12 34.53 47.76
CA ALA A 744 0.58 35.76 48.39
C ALA A 744 1.93 36.27 47.85
N GLY A 745 1.89 37.28 46.97
CA GLY A 745 3.06 38.01 46.48
C GLY A 745 3.40 37.86 44.99
N ARG A 746 2.59 37.17 44.16
CA ARG A 746 2.79 37.11 42.70
C ARG A 746 1.67 37.86 41.98
N GLU A 747 1.99 38.98 41.35
CA GLU A 747 1.06 39.78 40.55
C GLU A 747 0.75 39.04 39.22
N LEU A 748 -0.51 38.67 39.01
CA LEU A 748 -1.03 38.10 37.75
C LEU A 748 -1.43 39.21 36.75
N ASP A 749 -1.11 40.46 37.07
CA ASP A 749 -1.43 41.64 36.27
C ASP A 749 -0.85 41.58 34.85
N ASP A 750 0.24 40.82 34.66
CA ASP A 750 0.95 40.66 33.38
C ASP A 750 0.33 39.59 32.45
N VAL A 751 -0.81 38.99 32.81
CA VAL A 751 -1.44 37.92 32.01
C VAL A 751 -2.24 38.51 30.83
N GLU A 752 -1.97 37.98 29.65
CA GLU A 752 -2.74 38.22 28.43
C GLU A 752 -3.93 37.26 28.37
N ILE A 753 -5.13 37.82 28.20
CA ILE A 753 -6.38 37.08 28.03
C ILE A 753 -6.79 37.19 26.57
N ALA A 754 -7.10 36.07 25.92
CA ALA A 754 -7.63 36.09 24.56
C ALA A 754 -8.79 35.12 24.40
N MET A 755 -9.77 35.46 23.58
CA MET A 755 -10.89 34.58 23.23
C MET A 755 -10.84 34.20 21.76
N PHE A 756 -11.03 32.91 21.50
CA PHE A 756 -11.11 32.32 20.19
C PHE A 756 -12.50 31.75 19.97
N THR A 757 -13.24 32.28 19.00
CA THR A 757 -14.59 31.83 18.68
C THR A 757 -14.56 30.85 17.52
N TYR A 758 -15.33 29.77 17.59
CA TYR A 758 -15.39 28.78 16.51
C TYR A 758 -16.28 29.25 15.34
N ASP A 759 -15.68 29.32 14.15
CA ASP A 759 -16.36 29.60 12.88
C ASP A 759 -16.75 28.27 12.20
N GLU A 760 -18.04 27.96 12.21
CA GLU A 760 -18.57 26.72 11.63
C GLU A 760 -18.44 26.67 10.10
N SER A 761 -18.39 27.83 9.42
CA SER A 761 -18.28 27.89 7.96
C SER A 761 -16.87 27.59 7.44
N ARG A 762 -15.85 27.81 8.29
CA ARG A 762 -14.43 27.61 7.97
C ARG A 762 -13.80 26.45 8.72
N HIS A 763 -14.45 25.98 9.80
CA HIS A 763 -13.92 25.04 10.79
C HIS A 763 -12.60 25.53 11.42
N ASP A 764 -12.55 26.81 11.75
CA ASP A 764 -11.40 27.47 12.38
C ASP A 764 -11.84 28.19 13.68
N LEU A 765 -10.90 28.41 14.59
CA LEU A 765 -11.03 29.20 15.81
C LEU A 765 -10.42 30.58 15.56
N VAL A 766 -11.25 31.61 15.50
CA VAL A 766 -10.84 32.98 15.17
C VAL A 766 -10.66 33.77 16.48
N GLN A 767 -9.51 34.42 16.65
CA GLN A 767 -9.28 35.32 17.78
C GLN A 767 -10.22 36.53 17.69
N THR A 768 -11.22 36.58 18.56
CA THR A 768 -12.25 37.64 18.57
C THR A 768 -12.01 38.70 19.65
N LEU A 769 -11.22 38.36 20.67
CA LEU A 769 -10.92 39.21 21.82
C LEU A 769 -9.46 39.08 22.22
N VAL A 770 -8.79 40.20 22.51
CA VAL A 770 -7.47 40.24 23.16
C VAL A 770 -7.46 41.34 24.21
N LEU A 771 -7.13 40.98 25.43
CA LEU A 771 -7.03 41.86 26.58
C LEU A 771 -5.64 41.68 27.18
N ALA A 772 -4.74 42.59 26.82
CA ALA A 772 -3.35 42.56 27.26
C ALA A 772 -3.01 43.85 28.03
N PRO A 773 -2.16 43.76 29.07
CA PRO A 773 -1.68 44.92 29.80
C PRO A 773 -1.02 45.94 28.85
N GLY A 774 -1.45 47.20 28.92
CA GLY A 774 -0.92 48.28 28.07
C GLY A 774 -1.38 48.27 26.61
N LYS A 775 -2.39 47.46 26.24
CA LYS A 775 -3.05 47.53 24.93
C LYS A 775 -4.48 48.09 25.05
N ASP A 776 -4.72 49.22 24.39
CA ASP A 776 -6.04 49.86 24.34
C ASP A 776 -7.02 49.10 23.43
N GLU A 777 -6.51 48.35 22.44
CA GLU A 777 -7.35 47.66 21.47
C GLU A 777 -7.82 46.28 21.96
N VAL A 778 -9.14 46.12 22.11
CA VAL A 778 -9.81 44.90 22.57
C VAL A 778 -10.08 43.92 21.43
N VAL A 779 -10.37 44.43 20.24
CA VAL A 779 -10.69 43.65 19.05
C VAL A 779 -9.47 43.62 18.13
N PRO A 780 -8.82 42.46 17.91
CA PRO A 780 -7.55 42.41 17.18
C PRO A 780 -7.73 42.80 15.70
N GLN A 781 -6.89 43.71 15.17
CA GLN A 781 -6.86 44.09 13.74
C GLN A 781 -6.42 42.97 12.79
N HIS A 782 -5.62 42.04 13.30
CA HIS A 782 -5.15 40.86 12.59
C HIS A 782 -5.42 39.65 13.48
N PRO A 783 -6.66 39.12 13.47
CA PRO A 783 -7.04 38.05 14.37
C PRO A 783 -6.26 36.78 14.02
N LEU A 784 -5.65 36.15 15.02
CA LEU A 784 -5.04 34.83 14.85
C LEU A 784 -6.13 33.81 14.51
N VAL A 785 -5.97 33.09 13.38
CA VAL A 785 -6.90 32.03 12.98
C VAL A 785 -6.25 30.67 13.25
N VAL A 786 -6.75 29.99 14.28
CA VAL A 786 -6.27 28.66 14.68
C VAL A 786 -7.16 27.59 14.07
N PRO A 787 -6.64 26.74 13.18
CA PRO A 787 -7.49 25.74 12.58
C PRO A 787 -7.94 24.64 13.54
N LEU A 788 -9.09 24.02 13.31
CA LEU A 788 -9.60 22.97 14.19
C LEU A 788 -8.57 21.85 14.43
N GLY A 789 -8.36 21.51 15.70
CA GLY A 789 -7.42 20.48 16.14
C GLY A 789 -5.96 20.92 16.20
N GLU A 790 -5.64 22.17 15.82
CA GLU A 790 -4.27 22.67 15.89
C GLU A 790 -3.98 23.39 17.23
N GLY A 791 -2.80 23.11 17.78
CA GLY A 791 -2.28 23.75 18.98
C GLY A 791 -3.09 23.52 20.26
N VAL A 792 -2.72 24.23 21.33
CA VAL A 792 -3.38 24.18 22.65
C VAL A 792 -4.85 24.62 22.58
N ILE A 793 -5.14 25.63 21.75
CA ILE A 793 -6.47 26.20 21.57
C ILE A 793 -7.39 25.19 20.87
N GLY A 794 -6.95 24.62 19.74
CA GLY A 794 -7.71 23.58 19.05
C GLY A 794 -7.87 22.31 19.89
N ALA A 795 -6.88 21.98 20.73
CA ALA A 795 -6.97 20.88 21.69
C ALA A 795 -8.08 21.11 22.71
N ALA A 796 -8.09 22.28 23.36
CA ALA A 796 -9.08 22.63 24.39
C ALA A 796 -10.50 22.65 23.83
N PHE A 797 -10.69 23.21 22.64
CA PHE A 797 -11.98 23.18 21.95
C PHE A 797 -12.45 21.76 21.67
N LYS A 798 -11.57 20.94 21.07
CA LYS A 798 -11.89 19.57 20.65
C LYS A 798 -12.21 18.67 21.84
N ARG A 799 -11.38 18.73 22.89
CA ARG A 799 -11.54 17.89 24.09
C ARG A 799 -12.64 18.38 25.01
N SER A 800 -13.09 19.63 24.84
CA SER A 800 -13.94 20.31 25.83
C SER A 800 -13.38 20.19 27.25
N LEU A 801 -12.05 20.25 27.36
CA LEU A 801 -11.30 20.22 28.61
C LEU A 801 -10.22 21.31 28.59
N PRO A 802 -9.84 21.86 29.74
CA PRO A 802 -8.69 22.76 29.82
C PRO A 802 -7.41 22.06 29.35
N VAL A 803 -6.60 22.75 28.56
CA VAL A 803 -5.30 22.25 28.07
C VAL A 803 -4.25 23.31 28.31
N MET A 804 -3.07 22.88 28.81
CA MET A 804 -1.94 23.77 29.03
C MET A 804 -0.81 23.51 28.03
N TYR A 805 -0.18 24.59 27.61
CA TYR A 805 1.14 24.62 27.00
C TYR A 805 2.15 25.20 28.00
N VAL A 806 3.31 24.56 28.08
CA VAL A 806 4.50 25.00 28.81
C VAL A 806 5.66 25.07 27.83
N ASP A 807 6.45 26.14 27.90
CA ASP A 807 7.66 26.26 27.09
C ASP A 807 8.58 25.05 27.32
N PRO A 808 8.96 24.33 26.26
CA PRO A 808 9.84 23.16 26.36
C PRO A 808 11.15 23.41 27.12
N GLN A 809 11.69 24.63 27.08
CA GLN A 809 12.93 24.99 27.79
C GLN A 809 12.77 24.98 29.32
N LEU A 810 11.53 25.05 29.82
CA LEU A 810 11.22 25.14 31.25
C LEU A 810 10.78 23.82 31.84
N SER A 811 10.11 22.99 31.06
CA SER A 811 9.38 21.85 31.62
C SER A 811 10.26 20.77 32.22
N GLY A 812 11.51 20.57 31.76
CA GLY A 812 12.43 19.51 32.23
C GLY A 812 11.87 18.07 32.16
N SER A 813 10.62 17.94 31.74
CA SER A 813 9.75 16.80 31.93
C SER A 813 9.01 16.56 30.61
N PRO A 814 8.84 15.28 30.21
CA PRO A 814 8.05 14.90 29.05
C PRO A 814 6.53 15.02 29.27
N HIS A 815 6.07 15.61 30.39
CA HIS A 815 4.64 15.79 30.68
C HIS A 815 3.97 16.72 29.66
N GLU A 816 3.06 16.11 28.89
CA GLU A 816 1.72 16.58 28.48
C GLU A 816 1.47 18.11 28.42
N ALA A 817 0.88 18.72 27.38
CA ALA A 817 0.15 18.17 26.25
C ALA A 817 -0.31 19.28 25.28
N ALA A 818 0.57 20.12 24.70
CA ALA A 818 0.17 20.98 23.58
C ALA A 818 1.37 21.59 22.86
N TYR A 819 1.12 22.19 21.70
CA TYR A 819 2.03 23.13 21.06
C TYR A 819 1.30 24.44 20.80
N LEU A 820 2.04 25.53 20.62
CA LEU A 820 1.44 26.78 20.14
C LEU A 820 1.36 26.76 18.62
N TYR A 821 0.17 27.08 18.09
CA TYR A 821 -0.03 27.26 16.67
C TYR A 821 0.57 28.60 16.21
N SER A 822 1.15 28.62 15.00
CA SER A 822 1.69 29.82 14.36
C SER A 822 1.34 29.79 12.87
N GLU A 823 0.88 30.93 12.34
CA GLU A 823 0.51 31.11 10.94
C GLU A 823 1.72 31.00 9.99
N ASP A 824 2.93 31.39 10.45
CA ASP A 824 4.19 31.38 9.69
C ASP A 824 4.83 29.99 9.53
N SER A 825 4.04 28.92 9.69
CA SER A 825 4.50 27.55 9.48
C SER A 825 4.37 26.98 8.05
N PRO A 826 4.41 27.71 6.91
CA PRO A 826 4.50 27.06 5.61
C PRO A 826 5.96 26.74 5.26
N GLY A 827 6.46 25.60 5.75
CA GLY A 827 7.47 24.81 5.03
C GLY A 827 8.88 25.39 4.83
N HIS A 828 9.28 26.45 5.53
CA HIS A 828 10.68 26.89 5.53
C HIS A 828 11.54 25.98 6.40
N PHE A 829 12.08 24.91 5.79
CA PHE A 829 13.15 24.09 6.36
C PHE A 829 14.42 24.95 6.52
N GLY A 830 14.59 25.66 7.64
CA GLY A 830 15.86 26.31 7.95
C GLY A 830 15.83 27.49 8.90
N ALA A 831 14.69 28.15 9.11
CA ALA A 831 14.59 29.21 10.12
C ALA A 831 14.19 28.60 11.46
N ALA A 832 14.97 28.89 12.51
CA ALA A 832 14.53 28.63 13.88
C ALA A 832 13.14 29.23 14.05
N LEU A 833 12.19 28.45 14.60
CA LEU A 833 10.91 29.01 15.00
C LEU A 833 11.20 30.25 15.87
N PRO A 834 10.55 31.40 15.65
CA PRO A 834 10.66 32.50 16.58
C PRO A 834 10.28 31.95 17.95
N ALA A 835 11.20 32.04 18.91
CA ALA A 835 10.95 31.63 20.27
C ALA A 835 9.63 32.27 20.71
N THR A 836 8.65 31.45 21.10
CA THR A 836 7.35 31.97 21.52
C THR A 836 7.58 32.85 22.74
N ARG A 837 7.07 34.09 22.73
CA ARG A 837 7.22 35.00 23.87
C ARG A 837 6.58 34.41 25.13
N TRP A 838 5.48 33.67 24.97
CA TRP A 838 4.75 33.04 26.06
C TRP A 838 5.46 31.79 26.57
N LYS A 839 5.66 31.77 27.90
CA LYS A 839 6.21 30.65 28.66
C LYS A 839 5.14 29.67 29.09
N TYR A 840 3.93 30.17 29.32
CA TYR A 840 2.76 29.39 29.69
C TYR A 840 1.55 29.88 28.91
N VAL A 841 0.73 28.95 28.43
CA VAL A 841 -0.60 29.24 27.87
C VAL A 841 -1.58 28.20 28.40
N LEU A 842 -2.63 28.67 29.06
CA LEU A 842 -3.70 27.83 29.58
C LEU A 842 -4.98 28.13 28.79
N ALA A 843 -5.52 27.12 28.11
CA ALA A 843 -6.69 27.24 27.25
C ALA A 843 -7.88 26.51 27.84
N PHE A 844 -9.04 27.16 27.91
CA PHE A 844 -10.28 26.63 28.47
C PHE A 844 -11.41 26.72 27.44
N PRO A 845 -12.21 25.66 27.24
CA PRO A 845 -13.40 25.75 26.42
C PRO A 845 -14.46 26.63 27.09
N LEU A 846 -15.19 27.41 26.29
CA LEU A 846 -16.35 28.20 26.71
C LEU A 846 -17.62 27.58 26.17
N SER A 847 -18.61 27.34 27.03
CA SER A 847 -19.92 26.81 26.65
C SER A 847 -21.00 27.89 26.66
N SER A 848 -22.06 27.70 25.87
CA SER A 848 -23.26 28.54 25.92
C SER A 848 -24.23 28.17 27.06
N TYR A 849 -23.83 27.31 28.00
CA TYR A 849 -24.60 27.08 29.24
C TYR A 849 -24.40 28.25 30.22
N SER A 850 -25.44 28.59 30.97
CA SER A 850 -25.36 29.53 32.09
C SER A 850 -24.47 28.97 33.20
N ALA A 851 -23.74 29.84 33.90
CA ALA A 851 -22.92 29.43 35.03
C ALA A 851 -23.72 28.60 36.06
N GLY A 852 -23.20 27.44 36.47
CA GLY A 852 -23.81 26.57 37.49
C GLY A 852 -24.59 25.34 36.99
N VAL A 853 -24.76 25.18 35.68
CA VAL A 853 -25.32 23.94 35.08
C VAL A 853 -24.18 22.98 34.70
N THR A 854 -24.29 21.68 35.01
CA THR A 854 -23.35 20.66 34.51
C THR A 854 -23.42 20.62 32.98
N PRO A 855 -22.37 21.05 32.26
CA PRO A 855 -22.46 21.20 30.82
C PRO A 855 -22.49 19.84 30.12
N ASP A 856 -23.38 19.69 29.13
CA ASP A 856 -23.20 18.67 28.10
C ASP A 856 -22.14 19.19 27.13
N TRP A 857 -20.92 18.70 27.32
CA TRP A 857 -19.77 19.14 26.57
C TRP A 857 -19.77 18.50 25.19
N GLY A 858 -20.05 19.33 24.20
CA GLY A 858 -19.94 18.93 22.82
C GLY A 858 -19.68 20.15 21.93
N PRO A 859 -19.17 19.92 20.73
CA PRO A 859 -18.93 20.98 19.76
C PRO A 859 -20.18 21.77 19.34
N HIS A 860 -21.39 21.29 19.67
CA HIS A 860 -22.64 22.00 19.44
C HIS A 860 -23.04 22.93 20.60
N THR A 861 -22.36 22.85 21.75
CA THR A 861 -22.57 23.69 22.94
C THR A 861 -21.37 24.58 23.25
N THR A 862 -20.17 24.23 22.78
CA THR A 862 -18.94 25.01 22.97
C THR A 862 -18.89 26.22 22.03
N VAL A 863 -18.96 27.45 22.55
CA VAL A 863 -18.87 28.69 21.76
C VAL A 863 -17.46 28.89 21.19
N GLY A 864 -16.44 28.64 22.01
CA GLY A 864 -15.05 28.96 21.70
C GLY A 864 -14.08 28.51 22.79
N VAL A 865 -12.92 29.16 22.86
CA VAL A 865 -11.85 28.91 23.84
C VAL A 865 -11.34 30.23 24.38
N LEU A 866 -11.21 30.34 25.70
CA LEU A 866 -10.49 31.42 26.38
C LEU A 866 -9.06 30.97 26.69
N THR A 867 -8.07 31.83 26.49
CA THR A 867 -6.68 31.55 26.84
C THR A 867 -6.13 32.57 27.82
N LEU A 868 -5.35 32.09 28.80
CA LEU A 868 -4.53 32.88 29.70
C LEU A 868 -3.06 32.61 29.38
N SER A 869 -2.31 33.66 29.02
CA SER A 869 -0.93 33.52 28.54
C SER A 869 0.02 34.43 29.31
N SER A 870 1.22 33.95 29.63
CA SER A 870 2.24 34.77 30.30
C SER A 870 3.63 34.54 29.74
N GLU A 871 4.43 35.60 29.67
CA GLU A 871 5.85 35.59 29.30
C GLU A 871 6.77 35.33 30.50
N ARG A 872 6.22 35.38 31.72
CA ARG A 872 6.97 35.28 32.97
C ARG A 872 7.09 33.83 33.45
N LEU A 873 8.30 33.45 33.90
CA LEU A 873 8.59 32.13 34.47
C LEU A 873 7.85 31.88 35.80
N ASP A 874 7.64 32.96 36.56
CA ASP A 874 7.06 33.00 37.89
C ASP A 874 5.58 33.41 37.89
N SER A 875 4.91 33.39 36.72
CA SER A 875 3.53 33.88 36.56
C SER A 875 2.47 33.21 37.43
N GLY A 876 2.75 32.06 38.06
CA GLY A 876 1.77 31.31 38.85
C GLY A 876 0.72 30.55 38.02
N LEU A 877 0.68 30.71 36.68
CA LEU A 877 -0.27 30.00 35.81
C LEU A 877 -0.17 28.47 35.90
N VAL A 878 1.03 27.93 36.14
CA VAL A 878 1.26 26.49 36.35
C VAL A 878 0.51 25.97 37.58
N GLU A 879 0.42 26.77 38.64
CA GLU A 879 -0.19 26.39 39.91
C GLU A 879 -1.72 26.29 39.80
N LEU A 880 -2.32 26.88 38.77
CA LEU A 880 -3.75 26.81 38.47
C LEU A 880 -4.15 25.46 37.83
N VAL A 881 -3.19 24.66 37.36
CA VAL A 881 -3.45 23.44 36.58
C VAL A 881 -3.76 22.24 37.49
N GLY A 882 -2.97 22.05 38.56
CA GLY A 882 -3.19 20.99 39.55
C GLY A 882 -4.60 20.99 40.17
N PRO A 883 -5.14 22.17 40.56
CA PRO A 883 -6.54 22.36 40.95
C PRO A 883 -7.62 21.94 39.96
N MET A 884 -7.31 21.72 38.68
CA MET A 884 -8.30 21.44 37.63
C MET A 884 -8.41 19.98 37.22
N SER A 885 -7.62 19.09 37.82
CA SER A 885 -7.67 17.64 37.54
C SER A 885 -9.05 17.01 37.83
N TRP A 886 -9.89 17.62 38.67
CA TRP A 886 -11.26 17.16 38.92
C TRP A 886 -12.16 17.17 37.68
N LEU A 887 -11.83 17.93 36.63
CA LEU A 887 -12.50 17.87 35.33
C LEU A 887 -12.13 16.60 34.54
N ALA A 888 -10.96 16.02 34.81
CA ALA A 888 -10.44 14.81 34.17
C ALA A 888 -10.77 13.52 34.94
N ASP A 889 -10.95 13.61 36.27
CA ASP A 889 -11.29 12.47 37.16
C ASP A 889 -12.64 11.80 36.83
N GLY A 890 -13.47 12.39 35.97
CA GLY A 890 -14.69 11.76 35.42
C GLY A 890 -14.45 10.86 34.19
N ALA A 891 -13.25 10.85 33.61
CA ALA A 891 -13.00 10.29 32.27
C ALA A 891 -11.70 9.47 32.11
N LEU A 892 -10.83 9.38 33.12
CA LEU A 892 -9.55 8.65 33.00
C LEU A 892 -9.58 7.33 33.75
N ALA A 893 -9.70 6.23 33.01
CA ALA A 893 -9.30 4.91 33.48
C ALA A 893 -7.77 4.82 33.42
N GLU A 894 -7.11 4.72 34.58
CA GLU A 894 -5.71 4.36 34.68
C GLU A 894 -5.51 2.92 34.18
N GLY A 895 -4.62 2.74 33.20
CA GLY A 895 -4.30 1.40 32.72
C GLY A 895 -3.48 1.43 31.44
N PHE A 896 -2.24 1.92 31.49
CA PHE A 896 -1.29 1.64 30.41
C PHE A 896 0.18 1.68 30.83
N LEU A 897 0.62 0.65 31.56
CA LEU A 897 1.98 0.10 31.49
C LEU A 897 1.86 -1.43 31.67
N THR A 898 2.51 -2.20 30.81
CA THR A 898 2.59 -3.67 30.91
C THR A 898 3.44 -4.09 32.11
N ASP A 899 2.99 -5.12 32.84
CA ASP A 899 3.65 -5.74 34.01
C ASP A 899 5.11 -6.17 33.80
N ASP A 900 5.56 -6.31 32.54
CA ASP A 900 6.93 -6.75 32.22
C ASP A 900 8.03 -5.68 32.47
N ALA A 901 7.67 -4.41 32.68
CA ALA A 901 8.64 -3.34 32.98
C ALA A 901 8.90 -3.14 34.49
N VAL A 902 8.12 -3.77 35.38
CA VAL A 902 8.21 -3.60 36.83
C VAL A 902 9.15 -4.62 37.49
N GLN A 903 9.50 -5.72 36.80
CA GLN A 903 10.32 -6.79 37.41
C GLN A 903 11.85 -6.60 37.31
N GLU A 904 12.38 -5.67 36.51
CA GLU A 904 13.84 -5.47 36.40
C GLU A 904 14.39 -4.22 37.09
N ALA A 905 13.56 -3.42 37.77
CA ALA A 905 13.99 -2.24 38.53
C ALA A 905 13.85 -2.39 40.07
N GLY A 906 13.53 -3.59 40.56
CA GLY A 906 13.29 -3.86 41.96
C GLY A 906 14.33 -4.76 42.61
N GLN A 907 15.57 -4.29 42.78
CA GLN A 907 16.40 -4.74 43.89
C GLN A 907 16.73 -3.55 44.80
N PRO A 908 16.44 -3.64 46.11
CA PRO A 908 16.84 -2.61 47.05
C PRO A 908 18.37 -2.64 47.17
N LEU A 909 19.02 -1.53 46.83
CA LEU A 909 20.42 -1.30 47.17
C LEU A 909 20.56 -1.34 48.69
N GLU A 910 21.37 -2.29 49.17
CA GLU A 910 21.75 -2.41 50.57
C GLU A 910 22.40 -1.13 51.08
N SER A 911 21.97 -0.73 52.27
CA SER A 911 22.48 0.38 53.05
C SER A 911 23.95 0.20 53.42
N GLY A 912 24.81 1.10 52.92
CA GLY A 912 26.12 1.40 53.50
C GLY A 912 26.06 2.75 54.22
N SER A 913 26.19 2.70 55.54
CA SER A 913 26.30 3.83 56.45
C SER A 913 27.48 4.74 56.12
N ASP A 914 27.28 6.07 56.20
CA ASP A 914 28.06 6.96 57.07
C ASP A 914 27.85 8.46 56.74
N LEU A 915 27.48 9.21 57.79
CA LEU A 915 27.80 10.62 58.08
C LEU A 915 26.97 11.79 57.48
N GLU A 916 26.16 12.35 58.39
CA GLU A 916 26.06 13.77 58.80
C GLU A 916 25.24 14.80 58.00
N ASN A 917 24.07 15.10 58.60
CA ASN A 917 23.47 16.41 58.89
C ASN A 917 23.21 17.42 57.74
N GLY A 918 21.93 17.53 57.38
CA GLY A 918 21.31 18.74 56.81
C GLY A 918 19.82 18.51 56.57
N GLU A 919 18.97 19.12 57.39
CA GLU A 919 17.51 19.06 57.32
C GLU A 919 16.99 19.40 55.90
N PHE A 920 16.32 18.45 55.25
CA PHE A 920 15.39 18.73 54.16
C PHE A 920 14.01 18.20 54.59
N ALA A 921 13.07 19.14 54.69
CA ALA A 921 11.68 18.87 55.03
C ALA A 921 11.03 17.97 53.98
N ASP A 922 10.35 16.92 54.46
CA ASP A 922 9.49 16.02 53.72
C ASP A 922 8.31 16.79 53.12
N GLY A 923 8.25 16.85 51.78
CA GLY A 923 7.25 17.60 51.01
C GLY A 923 6.31 16.69 50.24
N SER A 924 5.57 15.83 50.95
CA SER A 924 4.46 15.05 50.40
C SER A 924 3.11 15.71 50.72
N ASP A 925 2.92 16.97 50.29
CA ASP A 925 1.64 17.65 50.42
C ASP A 925 0.70 17.24 49.28
N ALA A 926 -0.25 16.36 49.59
CA ALA A 926 -1.48 16.25 48.81
C ALA A 926 -2.16 17.65 48.74
N PRO A 927 -2.73 18.06 47.58
CA PRO A 927 -3.31 19.39 47.45
C PRO A 927 -4.41 19.60 48.50
N THR A 928 -4.22 20.59 49.37
CA THR A 928 -5.19 20.97 50.40
C THR A 928 -6.58 21.28 49.77
N PRO A 929 -7.70 21.03 50.47
CA PRO A 929 -9.06 21.18 49.93
C PRO A 929 -9.31 22.55 49.28
N ARG A 930 -8.74 23.63 49.86
CA ARG A 930 -8.83 25.00 49.33
C ARG A 930 -8.26 25.18 47.93
N ARG A 931 -7.26 24.36 47.53
CA ARG A 931 -6.67 24.46 46.18
C ARG A 931 -7.58 23.91 45.10
N ARG A 932 -8.39 22.86 45.36
CA ARG A 932 -9.32 22.27 44.37
C ARG A 932 -10.48 23.19 43.98
N ASP A 933 -10.87 24.13 44.85
CA ASP A 933 -11.97 25.06 44.58
C ASP A 933 -11.54 26.25 43.70
N LEU A 934 -10.25 26.61 43.67
CA LEU A 934 -9.75 27.77 42.91
C LEU A 934 -9.87 27.59 41.38
N GLY A 935 -9.59 26.40 40.86
CA GLY A 935 -9.76 26.10 39.44
C GLY A 935 -11.23 26.16 38.99
N LYS A 936 -12.16 25.78 39.89
CA LYS A 936 -13.61 25.90 39.64
C LYS A 936 -14.05 27.35 39.58
N VAL A 937 -13.62 28.17 40.53
CA VAL A 937 -13.94 29.61 40.56
C VAL A 937 -13.44 30.28 39.29
N LEU A 938 -12.18 30.03 38.89
CA LEU A 938 -11.61 30.60 37.67
C LEU A 938 -12.41 30.19 36.42
N TRP A 939 -12.79 28.92 36.33
CA TRP A 939 -13.55 28.38 35.22
C TRP A 939 -14.98 28.93 35.16
N VAL A 940 -15.64 29.11 36.30
CA VAL A 940 -16.96 29.75 36.42
C VAL A 940 -16.88 31.23 36.01
N CYS A 941 -15.88 31.97 36.49
CA CYS A 941 -15.67 33.37 36.12
C CYS A 941 -15.36 33.54 34.62
N ALA A 942 -14.61 32.60 34.02
CA ALA A 942 -14.41 32.56 32.58
C ALA A 942 -15.72 32.31 31.82
N HIS A 943 -16.62 31.49 32.35
CA HIS A 943 -17.96 31.27 31.76
C HIS A 943 -18.89 32.47 31.94
N LEU A 944 -18.74 33.28 32.99
CA LEU A 944 -19.54 34.50 33.13
C LEU A 944 -19.34 35.48 31.96
N LEU A 945 -18.19 35.43 31.27
CA LEU A 945 -17.98 36.18 30.01
C LEU A 945 -19.12 35.94 29.00
N VAL A 946 -19.59 34.69 28.91
CA VAL A 946 -20.68 34.26 28.02
C VAL A 946 -21.99 34.98 28.39
N ASP A 947 -22.24 35.25 29.67
CA ASP A 947 -23.43 35.94 30.16
C ASP A 947 -23.37 37.47 30.01
N TYR A 948 -22.16 38.05 29.87
CA TYR A 948 -21.93 39.45 29.52
C TYR A 948 -22.08 39.73 28.01
N LEU A 949 -22.06 38.69 27.19
CA LEU A 949 -22.19 38.77 25.74
C LEU A 949 -23.66 38.60 25.31
N PRO A 950 -24.15 39.35 24.32
CA PRO A 950 -25.55 39.26 23.90
C PRO A 950 -25.84 37.98 23.10
N GLU A 951 -27.08 37.50 23.18
CA GLU A 951 -27.59 36.40 22.34
C GLU A 951 -28.05 36.87 20.94
N SER A 952 -28.26 38.20 20.76
CA SER A 952 -28.69 38.82 19.50
C SER A 952 -28.38 40.33 19.48
N PRO A 953 -27.97 40.90 18.32
CA PRO A 953 -27.78 42.35 18.16
C PRO A 953 -29.10 43.16 18.21
N GLU A 954 -30.28 42.53 18.08
CA GLU A 954 -31.56 43.25 18.00
C GLU A 954 -32.26 43.45 19.37
N THR A 955 -31.74 42.85 20.46
CA THR A 955 -32.41 42.87 21.78
C THR A 955 -31.82 43.83 22.82
N SER A 956 -30.77 44.61 22.50
CA SER A 956 -30.04 45.41 23.51
C SER A 956 -30.58 46.83 23.75
N THR A 957 -31.89 47.00 23.99
CA THR A 957 -32.45 48.29 24.48
C THR A 957 -32.66 48.34 26.00
N SER A 958 -32.25 47.30 26.74
CA SER A 958 -32.32 47.27 28.21
C SER A 958 -30.93 47.27 28.83
N THR A 959 -30.46 48.45 29.23
CA THR A 959 -29.33 48.64 30.16
C THR A 959 -29.78 48.29 31.58
N ALA A 960 -30.00 47.01 31.87
CA ALA A 960 -30.05 46.53 33.24
C ALA A 960 -28.65 46.00 33.59
N ALA A 961 -27.93 46.70 34.48
CA ALA A 961 -26.73 46.18 35.11
C ALA A 961 -27.09 44.82 35.74
N ARG A 962 -26.52 43.74 35.21
CA ARG A 962 -26.63 42.42 35.83
C ARG A 962 -25.66 42.42 37.00
N ASP A 963 -26.19 42.48 38.22
CA ASP A 963 -25.39 42.32 39.43
C ASP A 963 -24.72 40.94 39.42
N TRP A 964 -23.43 40.91 39.75
CA TRP A 964 -22.65 39.67 39.91
C TRP A 964 -23.37 38.76 40.92
N PRO A 965 -23.50 37.44 40.69
CA PRO A 965 -23.85 36.54 41.79
C PRO A 965 -22.81 36.72 42.89
N ASN A 966 -23.23 37.23 44.06
CA ASN A 966 -22.40 37.27 45.26
C ASN A 966 -21.80 35.86 45.46
N ALA A 967 -20.51 35.71 45.20
CA ALA A 967 -19.79 34.47 45.38
C ALA A 967 -19.78 34.12 46.88
N PRO A 968 -20.12 32.88 47.29
CA PRO A 968 -19.66 32.34 48.57
C PRO A 968 -18.18 31.93 48.50
#